data_AF-A0A2Z7BCE6-F1
#
_entry.id   AF-A0A2Z7BCE6-F1
#
_cell.length_a   1.000
_cell.length_b   1.000
_cell.length_c   1.000
_cell.angle_alpha   90.00
_cell.angle_beta   90.00
_cell.angle_gamma   90.00
#
_symmetry.space_group_name_H-M   'P 1'
#
loop_
_entity.id
_entity.type
_entity.pdbx_description
1 polymer ?
#
loop_
_entity_poly.entity_id
_entity_poly.type
_entity_poly.pdbx_seq_one_letter_code
_entity_poly.pdbx_strand_id
1 'polypeptide(L)'
;MDKGIQNLLSARKLLKASVVKSKALGLSLEKAGPRLDEITQRLPALEVVIRPIRAQRDALGAVGGHINRAVVPAAAVLKVFDAIHGLEKSLSDPQYDLPGYLGVLKRLEEALRFLGENCGMAIQWLADIVEYLEDHKVADERFISGLKKALKSLRELEAGEEKGHLDGGLLEVSLDRLENEFRRLLIENSIPLPMSSPTIAGEQACIAPSPLPVAVIQKLQAILGRLILNDRLDKCISIYVEIRSSNVRASLQALNLDYLEISVSDFNDVASIEVYIAQWGRHLEFAVKHLFESEYKLCNDVFERMGLDVWKSCFARIAAQAGFLAFLQFGKTVTESKKDPIKLLKLLEIFSSLNKLRLDFNRLFGGAACAEIQTLTRDLIKRVVEGASEIFWELLIQVELQRNTPPPPDCSIPRVVTFITDYCNKLLGDEYKPILTQVLVIERSWRHEKFQERILTDELLNLVKAIELNLETWSKGYEDAVLSYLFLMNNHWHVYKYLKGTKLGALLGDSWLREHEQYKEYYATTFFRESWGKLPALLSREGLILFSGGRATARNLVKQRLKAFNEAFDDMYKKQSKLVISDKDLRERTCQVIIQTIVPVYRSYMQNYGPLVEQDQSASKYSKYTAQSLEKMFESLFHPKPMKQFSFKVRQPSGKFNNGAVDQYQTPPTVK
;
A
#
# COMPACT_ATOMS: atom_id res chain seq x y z
N MET A 1 -118.92 -113.43 23.02
CA MET A 1 -117.65 -113.36 22.25
C MET A 1 -117.28 -111.91 21.86
N ASP A 2 -118.06 -110.87 22.22
CA ASP A 2 -117.90 -109.51 21.66
C ASP A 2 -116.99 -108.52 22.40
N LYS A 3 -116.58 -108.79 23.65
CA LYS A 3 -115.84 -107.79 24.46
C LYS A 3 -114.34 -107.73 24.16
N GLY A 4 -113.75 -108.81 23.64
CA GLY A 4 -112.31 -108.89 23.33
C GLY A 4 -111.90 -108.13 22.07
N ILE A 5 -112.78 -108.09 21.06
CA ILE A 5 -112.50 -107.46 19.76
C ILE A 5 -112.51 -105.92 19.88
N GLN A 6 -113.40 -105.37 20.71
CA GLN A 6 -113.42 -103.92 20.98
C GLN A 6 -112.14 -103.43 21.66
N ASN A 7 -111.60 -104.17 22.63
CA ASN A 7 -110.38 -103.78 23.35
C ASN A 7 -109.14 -103.75 22.44
N LEU A 8 -109.05 -104.70 21.49
CA LEU A 8 -107.98 -104.74 20.48
C LEU A 8 -108.06 -103.57 19.48
N LEU A 9 -109.28 -103.18 19.09
CA LEU A 9 -109.49 -102.01 18.23
C LEU A 9 -109.14 -100.69 18.94
N SER A 10 -109.47 -100.55 20.22
CA SER A 10 -109.06 -99.38 21.02
C SER A 10 -107.55 -99.31 21.23
N ALA A 11 -106.88 -100.44 21.51
CA ALA A 11 -105.43 -100.50 21.66
C ALA A 11 -104.72 -100.13 20.33
N ARG A 12 -105.20 -100.65 19.20
CA ARG A 12 -104.69 -100.29 17.87
C ARG A 12 -104.86 -98.80 17.54
N LYS A 13 -105.98 -98.19 17.95
CA LYS A 13 -106.20 -96.74 17.79
C LYS A 13 -105.23 -95.91 18.63
N LEU A 14 -105.00 -96.30 19.89
CA LEU A 14 -104.05 -95.64 20.80
C LEU A 14 -102.60 -95.75 20.29
N LEU A 15 -102.20 -96.93 19.81
CA LEU A 15 -100.84 -97.13 19.29
C LEU A 15 -100.61 -96.35 17.98
N LYS A 16 -101.61 -96.27 17.10
CA LYS A 16 -101.54 -95.37 15.94
C LYS A 16 -101.40 -93.91 16.35
N ALA A 17 -102.13 -93.47 17.38
CA ALA A 17 -102.04 -92.10 17.88
C ALA A 17 -100.67 -91.79 18.51
N SER A 18 -100.05 -92.72 19.24
CA SER A 18 -98.72 -92.52 19.83
C SER A 18 -97.62 -92.46 18.77
N VAL A 19 -97.70 -93.30 17.73
CA VAL A 19 -96.73 -93.28 16.61
C VAL A 19 -96.82 -91.97 15.82
N VAL A 20 -98.02 -91.43 15.61
CA VAL A 20 -98.20 -90.13 14.96
C VAL A 20 -97.64 -88.99 15.82
N LYS A 21 -97.86 -89.01 17.15
CA LYS A 21 -97.25 -88.03 18.07
C LYS A 21 -95.73 -88.09 18.06
N SER A 22 -95.13 -89.29 18.06
CA SER A 22 -93.68 -89.46 18.01
C SER A 22 -93.08 -88.89 16.72
N LYS A 23 -93.72 -89.13 15.55
CA LYS A 23 -93.32 -88.52 14.28
C LYS A 23 -93.41 -87.00 14.28
N ALA A 24 -94.44 -86.43 14.90
CA ALA A 24 -94.57 -84.97 15.01
C ALA A 24 -93.48 -84.33 15.89
N LEU A 25 -93.04 -85.04 16.93
CA LEU A 25 -91.97 -84.60 17.83
C LEU A 25 -90.60 -84.67 17.14
N GLY A 26 -90.34 -85.73 16.35
CA GLY A 26 -89.13 -85.84 15.52
C GLY A 26 -88.99 -84.69 14.51
N LEU A 27 -90.08 -84.34 13.82
CA LEU A 27 -90.09 -83.21 12.87
C LEU A 27 -89.89 -81.84 13.56
N SER A 28 -90.31 -81.71 14.82
CA SER A 28 -90.11 -80.47 15.59
C SER A 28 -88.66 -80.30 16.04
N LEU A 29 -87.97 -81.41 16.34
CA LEU A 29 -86.54 -81.43 16.66
C LEU A 29 -85.66 -81.14 15.43
N GLU A 30 -85.99 -81.70 14.26
CA GLU A 30 -85.30 -81.37 13.00
C GLU A 30 -85.43 -79.87 12.65
N LYS A 31 -86.57 -79.23 12.95
CA LYS A 31 -86.75 -77.79 12.76
C LYS A 31 -85.98 -76.92 13.76
N ALA A 32 -85.58 -77.45 14.90
CA ALA A 32 -84.89 -76.70 15.95
C ALA A 32 -83.35 -76.65 15.76
N GLY A 33 -82.76 -77.67 15.11
CA GLY A 33 -81.32 -77.75 14.83
C GLY A 33 -80.75 -76.50 14.13
N PRO A 34 -81.32 -76.06 12.99
CA PRO A 34 -80.80 -74.91 12.24
C PRO A 34 -80.83 -73.59 13.02
N ARG A 35 -81.79 -73.44 13.94
CA ARG A 35 -81.91 -72.22 14.79
C ARG A 35 -80.82 -72.15 15.85
N LEU A 36 -80.40 -73.30 16.39
CA LEU A 36 -79.29 -73.37 17.34
C LEU A 36 -77.94 -73.09 16.65
N ASP A 37 -77.76 -73.59 15.42
CA ASP A 37 -76.56 -73.27 14.62
C ASP A 37 -76.49 -71.79 14.28
N GLU A 38 -77.61 -71.15 13.93
CA GLU A 38 -77.66 -69.70 13.67
C GLU A 38 -77.31 -68.86 14.91
N ILE A 39 -77.81 -69.24 16.09
CA ILE A 39 -77.46 -68.55 17.36
C ILE A 39 -75.97 -68.73 17.68
N THR A 40 -75.43 -69.93 17.46
CA THR A 40 -74.02 -70.24 17.73
C THR A 40 -73.10 -69.50 16.75
N GLN A 41 -73.51 -69.29 15.49
CA GLN A 41 -72.78 -68.46 14.53
C GLN A 41 -72.84 -66.95 14.85
N ARG A 42 -73.92 -66.46 15.46
CA ARG A 42 -74.08 -65.04 15.82
C ARG A 42 -73.42 -64.65 17.14
N LEU A 43 -73.19 -65.61 18.04
CA LEU A 43 -72.60 -65.36 19.37
C LEU A 43 -71.21 -64.67 19.30
N PRO A 44 -70.25 -65.11 18.44
CA PRO A 44 -68.94 -64.45 18.33
C PRO A 44 -69.04 -63.03 17.79
N ALA A 45 -69.95 -62.78 16.84
CA ALA A 45 -70.18 -61.45 16.29
C ALA A 45 -70.78 -60.51 17.36
N LEU A 46 -71.70 -61.00 18.20
CA LEU A 46 -72.23 -60.25 19.33
C LEU A 46 -71.18 -60.00 20.42
N GLU A 47 -70.32 -60.98 20.72
CA GLU A 47 -69.22 -60.81 21.67
C GLU A 47 -68.22 -59.73 21.23
N VAL A 48 -67.93 -59.64 19.93
CA VAL A 48 -67.09 -58.56 19.36
C VAL A 48 -67.78 -57.20 19.50
N VAL A 49 -69.09 -57.12 19.28
CA VAL A 49 -69.87 -55.87 19.39
C VAL A 49 -70.01 -55.40 20.85
N ILE A 50 -70.04 -56.32 21.83
CA ILE A 50 -70.22 -55.99 23.26
C ILE A 50 -68.88 -55.79 23.99
N ARG A 51 -67.76 -56.20 23.40
CA ARG A 51 -66.39 -56.07 23.96
C ARG A 51 -66.03 -54.66 24.49
N PRO A 52 -66.42 -53.53 23.85
CA PRO A 52 -66.14 -52.18 24.36
C PRO A 52 -66.82 -51.86 25.69
N ILE A 53 -67.95 -52.51 25.99
CA ILE A 53 -68.76 -52.28 27.21
C ILE A 53 -68.16 -53.03 28.41
N ARG A 54 -67.35 -54.08 28.16
CA ARG A 54 -66.67 -54.89 29.20
C ARG A 54 -65.24 -54.46 29.50
N ALA A 55 -64.65 -53.55 28.74
CA ALA A 55 -63.37 -52.96 29.10
C ALA A 55 -63.51 -52.20 30.44
N GLN A 56 -62.60 -52.46 31.37
CA GLN A 56 -62.67 -52.11 32.79
C GLN A 56 -63.20 -50.68 33.03
N ARG A 57 -64.24 -50.56 33.86
CA ARG A 57 -64.85 -49.27 34.26
C ARG A 57 -63.81 -48.26 34.78
N ASP A 58 -62.74 -48.75 35.39
CA ASP A 58 -61.64 -47.96 35.92
C ASP A 58 -60.70 -47.42 34.80
N ALA A 59 -60.46 -48.20 33.75
CA ALA A 59 -59.68 -47.76 32.59
C ALA A 59 -60.42 -46.66 31.82
N LEU A 60 -61.72 -46.82 31.55
CA LEU A 60 -62.54 -45.79 30.91
C LEU A 60 -62.61 -44.48 31.72
N GLY A 61 -62.60 -44.55 33.05
CA GLY A 61 -62.53 -43.37 33.92
C GLY A 61 -61.19 -42.64 33.87
N ALA A 62 -60.08 -43.38 33.71
CA ALA A 62 -58.73 -42.82 33.62
C ALA A 62 -58.37 -42.29 32.22
N VAL A 63 -58.96 -42.83 31.15
CA VAL A 63 -58.75 -42.40 29.75
C VAL A 63 -58.94 -40.90 29.59
N GLY A 64 -59.99 -40.31 30.17
CA GLY A 64 -60.22 -38.86 30.09
C GLY A 64 -59.08 -38.04 30.71
N GLY A 65 -58.49 -38.53 31.80
CA GLY A 65 -57.32 -37.92 32.43
C GLY A 65 -56.06 -38.02 31.57
N HIS A 66 -55.80 -39.19 30.98
CA HIS A 66 -54.67 -39.41 30.07
C HIS A 66 -54.81 -38.60 28.77
N ILE A 67 -56.01 -38.53 28.19
CA ILE A 67 -56.31 -37.70 27.01
C ILE A 67 -56.03 -36.23 27.31
N ASN A 68 -56.57 -35.70 28.42
CA ASN A 68 -56.34 -34.31 28.79
C ASN A 68 -54.86 -34.01 29.07
N ARG A 69 -54.11 -35.00 29.59
CA ARG A 69 -52.69 -34.85 29.91
C ARG A 69 -51.79 -34.63 28.70
N ALA A 70 -52.11 -35.13 27.50
CA ALA A 70 -51.35 -34.78 26.29
C ALA A 70 -52.05 -33.77 25.37
N VAL A 71 -53.38 -33.83 25.26
CA VAL A 71 -54.12 -32.95 24.32
C VAL A 71 -54.03 -31.50 24.76
N VAL A 72 -54.09 -31.20 26.07
CA VAL A 72 -54.01 -29.83 26.56
C VAL A 72 -52.63 -29.20 26.26
N PRO A 73 -51.50 -29.86 26.57
CA PRO A 73 -50.19 -29.35 26.16
C PRO A 73 -50.01 -29.29 24.63
N ALA A 74 -50.46 -30.29 23.87
CA ALA A 74 -50.37 -30.27 22.40
C ALA A 74 -51.19 -29.11 21.79
N ALA A 75 -52.36 -28.80 22.35
CA ALA A 75 -53.16 -27.64 21.95
C ALA A 75 -52.48 -26.31 22.31
N ALA A 76 -51.73 -26.25 23.40
CA ALA A 76 -50.92 -25.07 23.73
C ALA A 76 -49.78 -24.87 22.73
N VAL A 77 -49.09 -25.93 22.32
CA VAL A 77 -48.06 -25.89 21.25
C VAL A 77 -48.67 -25.40 19.93
N LEU A 78 -49.84 -25.91 19.55
CA LEU A 78 -50.56 -25.45 18.34
C LEU A 78 -50.94 -23.96 18.41
N LYS A 79 -51.38 -23.45 19.57
CA LYS A 79 -51.67 -22.02 19.72
C LYS A 79 -50.43 -21.14 19.55
N VAL A 80 -49.25 -21.60 20.00
CA VAL A 80 -47.99 -20.86 19.78
C VAL A 80 -47.60 -20.90 18.30
N PHE A 81 -47.83 -22.03 17.63
CA PHE A 81 -47.64 -22.15 16.17
C PHE A 81 -48.54 -21.17 15.39
N ASP A 82 -49.83 -21.10 15.72
CA ASP A 82 -50.77 -20.13 15.14
C ASP A 82 -50.35 -18.68 15.41
N ALA A 83 -49.82 -18.41 16.62
CA ALA A 83 -49.32 -17.09 16.96
C ALA A 83 -48.11 -16.69 16.11
N ILE A 84 -47.21 -17.62 15.77
CA ILE A 84 -46.07 -17.36 14.85
C ILE A 84 -46.58 -16.92 13.48
N HIS A 85 -47.58 -17.60 12.92
CA HIS A 85 -48.19 -17.19 11.64
C HIS A 85 -48.94 -15.85 11.76
N GLY A 86 -49.44 -15.49 12.95
CA GLY A 86 -49.97 -14.16 13.23
C GLY A 86 -48.88 -13.07 13.28
N LEU A 87 -47.68 -13.40 13.75
CA LEU A 87 -46.54 -12.48 13.80
C LEU A 87 -46.02 -12.14 12.41
N GLU A 88 -46.15 -13.04 11.43
CA GLU A 88 -45.79 -12.78 10.03
C GLU A 88 -46.50 -11.53 9.48
N LYS A 89 -47.79 -11.38 9.77
CA LYS A 89 -48.59 -10.20 9.36
C LYS A 89 -48.22 -8.92 10.10
N SER A 90 -47.54 -9.05 11.24
CA SER A 90 -47.14 -7.95 12.11
C SER A 90 -45.69 -7.48 11.85
N LEU A 91 -44.91 -8.25 11.09
CA LEU A 91 -43.57 -7.86 10.65
C LEU A 91 -43.68 -6.69 9.67
N SER A 92 -43.46 -5.48 10.21
CA SER A 92 -43.35 -4.25 9.42
C SER A 92 -42.00 -4.22 8.69
N ASP A 93 -41.78 -3.25 7.79
CA ASP A 93 -40.48 -3.09 7.15
C ASP A 93 -39.48 -2.45 8.15
N PRO A 94 -38.29 -3.05 8.37
CA PRO A 94 -37.28 -2.52 9.31
C PRO A 94 -36.81 -1.10 8.98
N GLN A 95 -37.05 -0.61 7.76
CA GLN A 95 -36.78 0.76 7.34
C GLN A 95 -37.54 1.81 8.17
N TYR A 96 -38.82 1.55 8.46
CA TYR A 96 -39.71 2.54 9.06
C TYR A 96 -39.82 2.38 10.59
N ASP A 97 -39.73 1.14 11.10
CA ASP A 97 -39.81 0.85 12.53
C ASP A 97 -38.84 -0.26 12.95
N LEU A 98 -37.55 0.08 13.04
CA LEU A 98 -36.52 -0.85 13.48
C LEU A 98 -36.76 -1.37 14.93
N PRO A 99 -37.10 -0.53 15.93
CA PRO A 99 -37.35 -1.03 17.28
C PRO A 99 -38.54 -1.99 17.36
N GLY A 100 -39.65 -1.68 16.66
CA GLY A 100 -40.81 -2.56 16.58
C GLY A 100 -40.47 -3.88 15.88
N TYR A 101 -39.75 -3.82 14.77
CA TYR A 101 -39.28 -5.00 14.05
C TYR A 101 -38.42 -5.92 14.92
N LEU A 102 -37.42 -5.37 15.62
CA LEU A 102 -36.56 -6.13 16.52
C LEU A 102 -37.34 -6.74 17.69
N GLY A 103 -38.39 -6.05 18.17
CA GLY A 103 -39.30 -6.56 19.20
C GLY A 103 -40.14 -7.76 18.72
N VAL A 104 -40.68 -7.69 17.50
CA VAL A 104 -41.42 -8.80 16.88
C VAL A 104 -40.50 -9.98 16.62
N LEU A 105 -39.29 -9.73 16.10
CA LEU A 105 -38.30 -10.76 15.82
C LEU A 105 -37.82 -11.46 17.10
N LYS A 106 -37.68 -10.72 18.21
CA LYS A 106 -37.42 -11.32 19.52
C LYS A 106 -38.52 -12.27 19.98
N ARG A 107 -39.79 -11.90 19.78
CA ARG A 107 -40.93 -12.77 20.11
C ARG A 107 -40.98 -14.01 19.22
N LEU A 108 -40.64 -13.86 17.94
CA LEU A 108 -40.53 -14.97 17.00
C LEU A 108 -39.47 -15.98 17.45
N GLU A 109 -38.27 -15.52 17.81
CA GLU A 109 -37.19 -16.37 18.33
C GLU A 109 -37.59 -17.08 19.64
N GLU A 110 -38.25 -16.36 20.58
CA GLU A 110 -38.74 -16.94 21.83
C GLU A 110 -39.80 -18.02 21.58
N ALA A 111 -40.72 -17.78 20.65
CA ALA A 111 -41.74 -18.74 20.25
C ALA A 111 -41.13 -19.97 19.56
N LEU A 112 -40.13 -19.79 18.69
CA LEU A 112 -39.45 -20.89 18.03
C LEU A 112 -38.65 -21.76 18.98
N ARG A 113 -37.95 -21.16 19.95
CA ARG A 113 -37.29 -21.91 21.02
C ARG A 113 -38.30 -22.70 21.85
N PHE A 114 -39.42 -22.09 22.21
CA PHE A 114 -40.49 -22.77 22.92
C PHE A 114 -41.05 -23.96 22.12
N LEU A 115 -41.31 -23.80 20.82
CA LEU A 115 -41.76 -24.90 19.97
C LEU A 115 -40.71 -26.00 19.87
N GLY A 116 -39.42 -25.65 19.66
CA GLY A 116 -38.34 -26.64 19.61
C GLY A 116 -38.22 -27.49 20.88
N GLU A 117 -38.40 -26.88 22.05
CA GLU A 117 -38.34 -27.59 23.35
C GLU A 117 -39.59 -28.43 23.63
N ASN A 118 -40.77 -27.99 23.17
CA ASN A 118 -42.06 -28.59 23.56
C ASN A 118 -42.69 -29.50 22.50
N CYS A 119 -42.30 -29.40 21.22
CA CYS A 119 -42.83 -30.26 20.15
C CYS A 119 -42.49 -31.73 20.38
N GLY A 120 -41.23 -32.06 20.72
CA GLY A 120 -40.83 -33.43 21.00
C GLY A 120 -41.52 -34.01 22.23
N MET A 121 -41.70 -33.20 23.29
CA MET A 121 -42.48 -33.59 24.46
C MET A 121 -43.95 -33.82 24.11
N ALA A 122 -44.55 -32.98 23.27
CA ALA A 122 -45.94 -33.15 22.81
C ALA A 122 -46.12 -34.41 21.96
N ILE A 123 -45.18 -34.71 21.07
CA ILE A 123 -45.19 -35.95 20.26
C ILE A 123 -45.06 -37.17 21.18
N GLN A 124 -44.23 -37.11 22.22
CA GLN A 124 -44.09 -38.18 23.19
C GLN A 124 -45.37 -38.38 24.01
N TRP A 125 -45.98 -37.31 24.53
CA TRP A 125 -47.24 -37.43 25.28
C TRP A 125 -48.38 -37.98 24.42
N LEU A 126 -48.44 -37.62 23.13
CA LEU A 126 -49.42 -38.16 22.19
C LEU A 126 -49.14 -39.65 21.90
N ALA A 127 -47.87 -40.06 21.83
CA ALA A 127 -47.49 -41.46 21.69
C ALA A 127 -47.88 -42.29 22.92
N ASP A 128 -47.64 -41.77 24.12
CA ASP A 128 -47.98 -42.44 25.39
C ASP A 128 -49.50 -42.67 25.51
N ILE A 129 -50.34 -41.75 25.01
CA ILE A 129 -51.80 -41.96 24.95
C ILE A 129 -52.16 -43.04 23.94
N VAL A 130 -51.56 -43.02 22.76
CA VAL A 130 -51.88 -43.99 21.71
C VAL A 130 -51.49 -45.41 22.15
N GLU A 131 -50.39 -45.56 22.89
CA GLU A 131 -49.99 -46.80 23.55
C GLU A 131 -51.00 -47.20 24.64
N TYR A 132 -51.38 -46.27 25.53
CA TYR A 132 -52.39 -46.53 26.57
C TYR A 132 -53.76 -46.97 26.00
N LEU A 133 -54.22 -46.35 24.90
CA LEU A 133 -55.47 -46.69 24.22
C LEU A 133 -55.42 -48.07 23.58
N GLU A 134 -54.24 -48.49 23.09
CA GLU A 134 -53.99 -49.82 22.53
C GLU A 134 -53.98 -50.90 23.61
N ASP A 135 -53.23 -50.66 24.70
CA ASP A 135 -53.09 -51.60 25.82
C ASP A 135 -54.43 -51.90 26.51
N HIS A 136 -55.31 -50.90 26.60
CA HIS A 136 -56.61 -51.03 27.26
C HIS A 136 -57.77 -51.33 26.30
N LYS A 137 -57.52 -51.52 24.99
CA LYS A 137 -58.51 -51.82 23.94
C LYS A 137 -59.73 -50.89 23.96
N VAL A 138 -59.50 -49.60 24.21
CA VAL A 138 -60.57 -48.60 24.41
C VAL A 138 -61.16 -48.09 23.08
N ALA A 139 -60.43 -48.25 21.96
CA ALA A 139 -60.82 -47.78 20.64
C ALA A 139 -60.64 -48.84 19.55
N ASP A 140 -61.31 -48.65 18.41
CA ASP A 140 -61.21 -49.53 17.23
C ASP A 140 -59.78 -49.62 16.69
N GLU A 141 -59.36 -50.81 16.25
CA GLU A 141 -58.01 -51.05 15.70
C GLU A 141 -57.70 -50.15 14.48
N ARG A 142 -58.71 -49.82 13.66
CA ARG A 142 -58.56 -48.89 12.53
C ARG A 142 -58.25 -47.46 13.00
N PHE A 143 -58.85 -47.02 14.10
CA PHE A 143 -58.63 -45.69 14.66
C PHE A 143 -57.24 -45.56 15.27
N ILE A 144 -56.80 -46.56 16.05
CA ILE A 144 -55.44 -46.61 16.61
C ILE A 144 -54.39 -46.68 15.49
N SER A 145 -54.63 -47.47 14.44
CA SER A 145 -53.75 -47.51 13.26
C SER A 145 -53.64 -46.15 12.55
N GLY A 146 -54.75 -45.42 12.43
CA GLY A 146 -54.76 -44.05 11.91
C GLY A 146 -53.95 -43.08 12.76
N LEU A 147 -54.11 -43.14 14.09
CA LEU A 147 -53.33 -42.31 15.04
C LEU A 147 -51.84 -42.64 15.01
N LYS A 148 -51.47 -43.92 14.97
CA LYS A 148 -50.07 -44.37 14.82
C LYS A 148 -49.46 -43.87 13.51
N LYS A 149 -50.22 -43.87 12.41
CA LYS A 149 -49.76 -43.33 11.13
C LYS A 149 -49.50 -41.82 11.22
N ALA A 150 -50.42 -41.07 11.84
CA ALA A 150 -50.25 -39.62 12.05
C ALA A 150 -49.05 -39.30 12.96
N LEU A 151 -48.87 -40.05 14.06
CA LEU A 151 -47.69 -39.95 14.93
C LEU A 151 -46.39 -40.28 14.21
N LYS A 152 -46.39 -41.31 13.36
CA LYS A 152 -45.24 -41.66 12.54
C LYS A 152 -44.87 -40.53 11.59
N SER A 153 -45.85 -39.91 10.92
CA SER A 153 -45.62 -38.73 10.09
C SER A 153 -45.08 -37.53 10.88
N LEU A 154 -45.59 -37.28 12.10
CA LEU A 154 -45.06 -36.22 12.97
C LEU A 154 -43.62 -36.49 13.41
N ARG A 155 -43.28 -37.73 13.77
CA ARG A 155 -41.90 -38.12 14.11
C ARG A 155 -40.95 -38.08 12.91
N GLU A 156 -41.42 -38.42 11.73
CA GLU A 156 -40.64 -38.28 10.48
C GLU A 156 -40.38 -36.81 10.14
N LEU A 157 -41.36 -35.92 10.39
CA LEU A 157 -41.19 -34.47 10.25
C LEU A 157 -40.27 -33.86 11.32
N GLU A 158 -40.21 -34.45 12.52
CA GLU A 158 -39.28 -34.07 13.59
C GLU A 158 -37.84 -34.57 13.32
N ALA A 159 -37.68 -35.76 12.72
CA ALA A 159 -36.39 -36.44 12.55
C ALA A 159 -35.69 -36.20 11.20
N GLY A 160 -36.34 -35.56 10.23
CA GLY A 160 -35.73 -35.21 8.93
C GLY A 160 -34.53 -34.27 9.06
N GLU A 161 -33.51 -34.44 8.21
CA GLU A 161 -32.22 -33.70 8.24
C GLU A 161 -32.34 -32.19 7.99
N GLU A 162 -33.47 -31.72 7.46
CA GLU A 162 -33.88 -30.34 7.62
C GLU A 162 -34.74 -30.27 8.87
N LYS A 163 -34.24 -29.63 9.94
CA LYS A 163 -35.13 -28.99 10.92
C LYS A 163 -36.10 -28.15 10.10
N GLY A 164 -37.26 -28.70 9.76
CA GLY A 164 -38.30 -27.98 9.05
C GLY A 164 -38.54 -26.76 9.89
N HIS A 165 -38.09 -25.61 9.39
CA HIS A 165 -38.20 -24.33 10.06
C HIS A 165 -39.64 -24.26 10.58
N LEU A 166 -39.84 -24.32 11.90
CA LEU A 166 -41.18 -24.41 12.52
C LEU A 166 -42.04 -23.18 12.14
N ASP A 167 -41.42 -22.18 11.54
CA ASP A 167 -41.91 -20.94 10.99
C ASP A 167 -41.89 -20.86 9.45
N GLY A 168 -41.53 -21.93 8.72
CA GLY A 168 -41.48 -21.95 7.26
C GLY A 168 -40.35 -21.11 6.64
N GLY A 169 -39.31 -20.78 7.41
CA GLY A 169 -38.18 -19.95 6.96
C GLY A 169 -38.39 -18.45 7.20
N LEU A 170 -39.44 -18.07 7.94
CA LEU A 170 -39.76 -16.68 8.24
C LEU A 170 -38.63 -15.95 8.99
N LEU A 171 -38.00 -16.61 9.96
CA LEU A 171 -36.87 -16.08 10.73
C LEU A 171 -35.70 -15.78 9.81
N GLU A 172 -35.36 -16.70 8.92
CA GLU A 172 -34.29 -16.56 7.93
C GLU A 172 -34.54 -15.36 7.00
N VAL A 173 -35.73 -15.28 6.40
CA VAL A 173 -36.13 -14.12 5.58
C VAL A 173 -36.10 -12.82 6.39
N SER A 174 -36.49 -12.87 7.65
CA SER A 174 -36.53 -11.70 8.52
C SER A 174 -35.13 -11.22 8.94
N LEU A 175 -34.20 -12.13 9.14
CA LEU A 175 -32.78 -11.84 9.39
C LEU A 175 -32.11 -11.29 8.13
N ASP A 176 -32.39 -11.87 6.96
CA ASP A 176 -31.89 -11.36 5.67
C ASP A 176 -32.40 -9.93 5.40
N ARG A 177 -33.64 -9.60 5.80
CA ARG A 177 -34.15 -8.21 5.76
C ARG A 177 -33.36 -7.27 6.68
N LEU A 178 -32.93 -7.72 7.86
CA LEU A 178 -32.06 -6.93 8.74
C LEU A 178 -30.65 -6.76 8.17
N GLU A 179 -30.10 -7.79 7.52
CA GLU A 179 -28.81 -7.70 6.81
C GLU A 179 -28.89 -6.66 5.67
N ASN A 180 -30.01 -6.63 4.94
CA ASN A 180 -30.26 -5.64 3.90
C ASN A 180 -30.44 -4.22 4.47
N GLU A 181 -31.15 -4.06 5.59
CA GLU A 181 -31.28 -2.79 6.29
C GLU A 181 -29.91 -2.27 6.78
N PHE A 182 -29.08 -3.16 7.33
CA PHE A 182 -27.72 -2.86 7.74
C PHE A 182 -26.88 -2.36 6.55
N ARG A 183 -26.94 -3.07 5.41
CA ARG A 183 -26.31 -2.65 4.15
C ARG A 183 -26.83 -1.28 3.69
N ARG A 184 -28.13 -1.04 3.70
CA ARG A 184 -28.73 0.21 3.23
C ARG A 184 -28.30 1.40 4.09
N LEU A 185 -28.40 1.27 5.42
CA LEU A 185 -27.98 2.32 6.36
C LEU A 185 -26.52 2.70 6.17
N LEU A 186 -25.64 1.73 5.91
CA LEU A 186 -24.25 1.99 5.60
C LEU A 186 -24.09 2.71 4.26
N ILE A 187 -24.73 2.27 3.18
CA ILE A 187 -24.61 2.88 1.85
C ILE A 187 -25.13 4.33 1.86
N GLU A 188 -26.31 4.58 2.42
CA GLU A 188 -26.96 5.90 2.41
C GLU A 188 -26.18 6.96 3.20
N ASN A 189 -25.43 6.54 4.22
CA ASN A 189 -24.71 7.44 5.11
C ASN A 189 -23.19 7.42 4.90
N SER A 190 -22.67 6.57 4.00
CA SER A 190 -21.24 6.55 3.65
C SER A 190 -20.96 7.55 2.54
N ILE A 191 -20.40 8.70 2.92
CA ILE A 191 -19.98 9.74 1.98
C ILE A 191 -18.45 9.74 1.90
N PRO A 192 -17.85 9.70 0.69
CA PRO A 192 -16.41 9.82 0.53
C PRO A 192 -15.92 11.17 1.07
N LEU A 193 -14.81 11.14 1.80
CA LEU A 193 -14.21 12.34 2.38
C LEU A 193 -13.27 12.99 1.34
N PRO A 194 -13.58 14.19 0.83
CA PRO A 194 -12.67 14.89 -0.06
C PRO A 194 -11.46 15.43 0.72
N MET A 195 -10.28 15.41 0.12
CA MET A 195 -9.16 16.19 0.62
C MET A 195 -9.46 17.67 0.35
N SER A 196 -9.71 18.45 1.40
CA SER A 196 -9.77 19.91 1.28
C SER A 196 -8.42 20.41 0.77
N SER A 197 -8.42 21.22 -0.29
CA SER A 197 -7.21 21.91 -0.74
C SER A 197 -6.64 22.74 0.42
N PRO A 198 -5.32 22.93 0.54
CA PRO A 198 -4.74 23.64 1.66
C PRO A 198 -5.20 25.11 1.62
N THR A 199 -6.16 25.45 2.48
CA THR A 199 -6.45 26.84 2.81
C THR A 199 -5.26 27.38 3.60
N ILE A 200 -4.94 28.64 3.30
CA ILE A 200 -3.85 29.43 3.87
C ILE A 200 -3.73 29.23 5.39
N ALA A 201 -2.49 29.14 5.87
CA ALA A 201 -2.14 28.96 7.28
C ALA A 201 -2.92 29.92 8.19
N GLY A 202 -3.75 29.38 9.09
CA GLY A 202 -4.40 30.19 10.12
C GLY A 202 -5.66 29.60 10.76
N GLU A 203 -6.35 28.64 10.15
CA GLU A 203 -7.60 28.13 10.74
C GLU A 203 -7.40 26.80 11.47
N GLN A 204 -7.84 26.80 12.74
CA GLN A 204 -7.97 25.65 13.63
C GLN A 204 -8.42 24.41 12.86
N ALA A 205 -7.78 23.26 13.14
CA ALA A 205 -8.19 21.96 12.62
C ALA A 205 -9.68 21.71 12.91
N CYS A 206 -10.54 21.95 11.93
CA CYS A 206 -11.93 21.51 11.97
C CYS A 206 -11.89 19.98 12.12
N ILE A 207 -12.30 19.52 13.30
CA ILE A 207 -12.57 18.12 13.57
C ILE A 207 -13.49 17.65 12.45
N ALA A 208 -12.99 16.73 11.61
CA ALA A 208 -13.80 16.15 10.55
C ALA A 208 -15.10 15.61 11.18
N PRO A 209 -16.28 15.95 10.65
CA PRO A 209 -17.53 15.44 11.19
C PRO A 209 -17.49 13.91 11.18
N SER A 210 -18.11 13.31 12.20
CA SER A 210 -18.24 11.85 12.33
C SER A 210 -18.66 11.24 10.99
N PRO A 211 -17.97 10.19 10.49
CA PRO A 211 -18.26 9.60 9.19
C PRO A 211 -19.64 8.94 9.09
N LEU A 212 -20.32 8.70 10.22
CA LEU A 212 -21.73 8.33 10.30
C LEU A 212 -22.44 9.12 11.42
N PRO A 213 -23.72 9.50 11.27
CA PRO A 213 -24.49 10.10 12.37
C PRO A 213 -24.64 9.14 13.55
N VAL A 214 -24.59 9.65 14.78
CA VAL A 214 -24.71 8.84 16.02
C VAL A 214 -25.98 7.99 16.04
N ALA A 215 -27.10 8.54 15.56
CA ALA A 215 -28.36 7.81 15.46
C ALA A 215 -28.27 6.58 14.54
N VAL A 216 -27.47 6.66 13.46
CA VAL A 216 -27.23 5.53 12.54
C VAL A 216 -26.35 4.49 13.23
N ILE A 217 -25.29 4.90 13.93
CA ILE A 217 -24.43 3.98 14.71
C ILE A 217 -25.26 3.19 15.73
N GLN A 218 -26.16 3.85 16.46
CA GLN A 218 -27.06 3.18 17.41
C GLN A 218 -27.99 2.16 16.74
N LYS A 219 -28.53 2.48 15.54
CA LYS A 219 -29.33 1.54 14.75
C LYS A 219 -28.48 0.34 14.29
N LEU A 220 -27.27 0.57 13.80
CA LEU A 220 -26.35 -0.50 13.39
C LEU A 220 -25.98 -1.41 14.56
N GLN A 221 -25.67 -0.85 15.73
CA GLN A 221 -25.40 -1.61 16.95
C GLN A 221 -26.61 -2.47 17.39
N ALA A 222 -27.83 -1.94 17.27
CA ALA A 222 -29.05 -2.68 17.60
C ALA A 222 -29.27 -3.87 16.65
N ILE A 223 -29.04 -3.67 15.34
CA ILE A 223 -29.11 -4.74 14.33
C ILE A 223 -28.03 -5.80 14.60
N LEU A 224 -26.78 -5.38 14.80
CA LEU A 224 -25.66 -6.28 15.10
C LEU A 224 -25.93 -7.14 16.35
N GLY A 225 -26.45 -6.52 17.42
CA GLY A 225 -26.79 -7.24 18.64
C GLY A 225 -27.80 -8.38 18.42
N ARG A 226 -28.70 -8.26 17.43
CA ARG A 226 -29.66 -9.31 17.09
C ARG A 226 -29.09 -10.36 16.14
N LEU A 227 -28.33 -9.93 15.14
CA LEU A 227 -27.70 -10.83 14.17
C LEU A 227 -26.64 -11.74 14.81
N ILE A 228 -25.98 -11.27 15.88
CA ILE A 228 -25.01 -12.08 16.65
C ILE A 228 -25.67 -13.23 17.39
N LEU A 229 -26.87 -13.03 17.94
CA LEU A 229 -27.62 -14.09 18.63
C LEU A 229 -28.04 -15.24 17.68
N ASN A 230 -27.98 -14.99 16.36
CA ASN A 230 -28.35 -15.93 15.32
C ASN A 230 -27.13 -16.35 14.46
N ASP A 231 -25.90 -16.22 14.98
CA ASP A 231 -24.64 -16.63 14.34
C ASP A 231 -24.38 -15.97 12.95
N ARG A 232 -24.90 -14.75 12.72
CA ARG A 232 -24.76 -14.01 11.44
C ARG A 232 -23.66 -12.94 11.44
N LEU A 233 -22.76 -12.94 12.42
CA LEU A 233 -21.75 -11.89 12.59
C LEU A 233 -20.79 -11.78 11.40
N ASP A 234 -20.29 -12.89 10.87
CA ASP A 234 -19.29 -12.88 9.78
C ASP A 234 -19.82 -12.27 8.49
N LYS A 235 -21.11 -12.47 8.18
CA LYS A 235 -21.79 -11.83 7.05
C LYS A 235 -21.86 -10.32 7.25
N CYS A 236 -22.26 -9.87 8.45
CA CYS A 236 -22.34 -8.45 8.78
C CYS A 236 -20.98 -7.76 8.69
N ILE A 237 -19.93 -8.40 9.22
CA ILE A 237 -18.55 -7.90 9.13
C ILE A 237 -18.14 -7.78 7.66
N SER A 238 -18.45 -8.79 6.83
CA SER A 238 -18.10 -8.78 5.41
C SER A 238 -18.80 -7.65 4.65
N ILE A 239 -20.10 -7.44 4.90
CA ILE A 239 -20.88 -6.32 4.34
C ILE A 239 -20.28 -4.98 4.79
N TYR A 240 -19.98 -4.83 6.08
CA TYR A 240 -19.40 -3.60 6.63
C TYR A 240 -18.04 -3.28 5.99
N VAL A 241 -17.14 -4.27 5.94
CA VAL A 241 -15.81 -4.13 5.35
C VAL A 241 -15.89 -3.79 3.86
N GLU A 242 -16.78 -4.44 3.10
CA GLU A 242 -16.99 -4.18 1.68
C GLU A 242 -17.38 -2.71 1.43
N ILE A 243 -18.42 -2.23 2.12
CA ILE A 243 -18.97 -0.89 1.92
C ILE A 243 -17.98 0.18 2.38
N ARG A 244 -17.42 0.03 3.60
CA ARG A 244 -16.50 1.02 4.16
C ARG A 244 -15.17 1.04 3.41
N SER A 245 -14.62 -0.10 3.02
CA SER A 245 -13.40 -0.12 2.19
C SER A 245 -13.64 0.51 0.82
N SER A 246 -14.81 0.31 0.20
CA SER A 246 -15.19 0.99 -1.04
C SER A 246 -15.28 2.50 -0.86
N ASN A 247 -15.87 2.99 0.23
CA ASN A 247 -15.95 4.42 0.55
C ASN A 247 -14.57 5.07 0.73
N VAL A 248 -13.66 4.42 1.46
CA VAL A 248 -12.28 4.89 1.64
C VAL A 248 -11.54 4.87 0.30
N ARG A 249 -11.72 3.81 -0.49
CA ARG A 249 -11.10 3.68 -1.83
C ARG A 249 -11.56 4.79 -2.77
N ALA A 250 -12.85 5.13 -2.78
CA ALA A 250 -13.37 6.26 -3.56
C ALA A 250 -12.75 7.60 -3.11
N SER A 251 -12.56 7.79 -1.80
CA SER A 251 -11.90 8.98 -1.24
C SER A 251 -10.42 9.06 -1.68
N LEU A 252 -9.73 7.92 -1.74
CA LEU A 252 -8.34 7.83 -2.20
C LEU A 252 -8.22 8.03 -3.72
N GLN A 253 -9.12 7.45 -4.53
CA GLN A 253 -9.12 7.60 -5.98
C GLN A 253 -9.31 9.05 -6.44
N ALA A 254 -10.06 9.85 -5.67
CA ALA A 254 -10.20 11.28 -5.92
C ALA A 254 -8.87 12.08 -5.87
N LEU A 255 -7.80 11.48 -5.33
CA LEU A 255 -6.46 12.09 -5.25
C LEU A 255 -5.60 11.87 -6.51
N ASN A 256 -6.10 11.18 -7.54
CA ASN A 256 -5.35 10.77 -8.74
C ASN A 256 -4.04 10.05 -8.39
N LEU A 257 -4.17 8.82 -7.90
CA LEU A 257 -3.07 8.01 -7.38
C LEU A 257 -2.30 7.22 -8.45
N ASP A 258 -2.46 7.56 -9.74
CA ASP A 258 -1.83 6.86 -10.87
C ASP A 258 -0.30 6.77 -10.74
N TYR A 259 0.31 7.73 -10.03
CA TYR A 259 1.76 7.72 -9.77
C TYR A 259 2.22 6.59 -8.84
N LEU A 260 1.33 5.95 -8.09
CA LEU A 260 1.67 4.81 -7.22
C LEU A 260 2.00 3.54 -8.03
N GLU A 261 1.55 3.46 -9.28
CA GLU A 261 1.75 2.30 -10.16
C GLU A 261 2.99 2.43 -11.05
N ILE A 262 3.78 3.50 -10.88
CA ILE A 262 5.00 3.73 -11.65
C ILE A 262 5.99 2.57 -11.44
N SER A 263 6.52 2.03 -12.54
CA SER A 263 7.50 0.94 -12.52
C SER A 263 8.90 1.44 -12.14
N VAL A 264 9.78 0.52 -11.69
CA VAL A 264 11.19 0.83 -11.40
C VAL A 264 11.92 1.39 -12.63
N SER A 265 11.59 0.91 -13.84
CA SER A 265 12.18 1.40 -15.10
C SER A 265 11.82 2.86 -15.36
N ASP A 266 10.55 3.22 -15.20
CA ASP A 266 10.06 4.58 -15.40
C ASP A 266 10.63 5.53 -14.35
N PHE A 267 10.92 5.03 -13.14
CA PHE A 267 11.58 5.81 -12.10
C PHE A 267 13.01 6.27 -12.50
N ASN A 268 13.72 5.53 -13.35
CA ASN A 268 15.10 5.90 -13.68
C ASN A 268 15.21 7.00 -14.77
N ASP A 269 14.11 7.30 -15.47
CA ASP A 269 14.12 8.15 -16.67
C ASP A 269 13.48 9.54 -16.46
N VAL A 270 12.80 9.80 -15.33
CA VAL A 270 11.90 10.97 -15.22
C VAL A 270 12.32 11.98 -14.14
N ALA A 271 12.49 13.24 -14.54
CA ALA A 271 12.76 14.38 -13.64
C ALA A 271 11.54 14.80 -12.75
N SER A 272 10.40 14.11 -12.87
CA SER A 272 9.13 14.42 -12.18
C SER A 272 8.95 13.67 -10.85
N ILE A 273 9.90 12.81 -10.48
CA ILE A 273 9.80 11.94 -9.32
C ILE A 273 9.84 12.72 -8.00
N GLU A 274 10.57 13.83 -7.95
CA GLU A 274 10.57 14.69 -6.78
C GLU A 274 9.16 15.19 -6.45
N VAL A 275 8.39 15.53 -7.50
CA VAL A 275 6.99 15.96 -7.37
C VAL A 275 6.13 14.81 -6.84
N TYR A 276 6.32 13.59 -7.36
CA TYR A 276 5.58 12.42 -6.90
C TYR A 276 5.90 12.02 -5.46
N ILE A 277 7.14 12.15 -4.99
CA ILE A 277 7.51 11.86 -3.60
C ILE A 277 6.90 12.90 -2.65
N ALA A 278 6.93 14.18 -3.01
CA ALA A 278 6.28 15.23 -2.24
C ALA A 278 4.74 15.03 -2.21
N GLN A 279 4.15 14.65 -3.34
CA GLN A 279 2.72 14.32 -3.43
C GLN A 279 2.38 13.07 -2.59
N TRP A 280 3.20 12.03 -2.67
CA TRP A 280 3.09 10.82 -1.87
C TRP A 280 3.09 11.11 -0.37
N GLY A 281 4.01 11.94 0.11
CA GLY A 281 4.07 12.32 1.53
C GLY A 281 2.79 13.01 2.01
N ARG A 282 2.24 13.94 1.21
CA ARG A 282 0.97 14.63 1.52
C ARG A 282 -0.23 13.68 1.49
N HIS A 283 -0.31 12.82 0.49
CA HIS A 283 -1.41 11.86 0.35
C HIS A 283 -1.37 10.80 1.45
N LEU A 284 -0.17 10.33 1.82
CA LEU A 284 0.01 9.40 2.93
C LEU A 284 -0.40 10.03 4.26
N GLU A 285 0.01 11.29 4.51
CA GLU A 285 -0.41 12.02 5.70
C GLU A 285 -1.94 12.17 5.77
N PHE A 286 -2.58 12.51 4.66
CA PHE A 286 -4.03 12.61 4.61
C PHE A 286 -4.73 11.28 4.86
N ALA A 287 -4.26 10.22 4.20
CA ALA A 287 -4.81 8.88 4.36
C ALA A 287 -4.73 8.44 5.82
N VAL A 288 -3.58 8.60 6.48
CA VAL A 288 -3.37 8.17 7.86
C VAL A 288 -4.14 9.03 8.85
N LYS A 289 -4.02 10.37 8.78
CA LYS A 289 -4.55 11.28 9.81
C LYS A 289 -6.03 11.59 9.69
N HIS A 290 -6.62 11.45 8.50
CA HIS A 290 -8.01 11.80 8.27
C HIS A 290 -8.84 10.57 7.92
N LEU A 291 -8.48 9.83 6.87
CA LEU A 291 -9.29 8.68 6.44
C LEU A 291 -9.22 7.53 7.45
N PHE A 292 -8.04 6.94 7.66
CA PHE A 292 -7.89 5.78 8.53
C PHE A 292 -8.12 6.11 10.00
N GLU A 293 -7.83 7.34 10.44
CA GLU A 293 -8.21 7.80 11.77
C GLU A 293 -9.73 7.80 11.99
N SER A 294 -10.49 8.29 11.00
CA SER A 294 -11.95 8.31 11.09
C SER A 294 -12.54 6.89 11.04
N GLU A 295 -12.00 6.00 10.20
CA GLU A 295 -12.45 4.61 10.11
C GLU A 295 -12.08 3.80 11.35
N TYR A 296 -10.92 4.06 11.96
CA TYR A 296 -10.50 3.40 13.19
C TYR A 296 -11.47 3.70 14.33
N LYS A 297 -11.84 4.98 14.49
CA LYS A 297 -12.86 5.40 15.46
C LYS A 297 -14.23 4.79 15.14
N LEU A 298 -14.63 4.84 13.87
CA LEU A 298 -15.93 4.31 13.46
C LEU A 298 -16.05 2.81 13.69
N CYS A 299 -15.00 2.03 13.38
CA CYS A 299 -14.97 0.60 13.65
C CYS A 299 -15.12 0.33 15.15
N ASN A 300 -14.41 1.08 15.99
CA ASN A 300 -14.57 0.99 17.44
C ASN A 300 -16.01 1.31 17.86
N ASP A 301 -16.59 2.40 17.38
CA ASP A 301 -17.93 2.83 17.77
C ASP A 301 -19.00 1.84 17.32
N VAL A 302 -18.91 1.25 16.12
CA VAL A 302 -19.92 0.29 15.63
C VAL A 302 -19.85 -1.05 16.35
N PHE A 303 -18.63 -1.53 16.67
CA PHE A 303 -18.40 -2.88 17.20
C PHE A 303 -17.96 -2.91 18.68
N GLU A 304 -18.06 -1.79 19.40
CA GLU A 304 -17.61 -1.62 20.79
C GLU A 304 -18.04 -2.77 21.72
N ARG A 305 -19.30 -3.20 21.59
CA ARG A 305 -19.92 -4.23 22.44
C ARG A 305 -19.48 -5.66 22.13
N MET A 306 -18.70 -5.87 21.06
CA MET A 306 -18.38 -7.18 20.50
C MET A 306 -16.94 -7.64 20.78
N GLY A 307 -16.19 -6.87 21.56
CA GLY A 307 -14.81 -7.18 21.96
C GLY A 307 -13.74 -6.51 21.09
N LEU A 308 -12.55 -6.31 21.68
CA LEU A 308 -11.46 -5.54 21.07
C LEU A 308 -10.91 -6.14 19.77
N ASP A 309 -10.97 -7.46 19.61
CA ASP A 309 -10.36 -8.16 18.48
C ASP A 309 -11.20 -8.03 17.19
N VAL A 310 -12.54 -7.95 17.32
CA VAL A 310 -13.46 -7.91 16.17
C VAL A 310 -13.30 -6.62 15.39
N TRP A 311 -13.35 -5.47 16.06
CA TRP A 311 -13.31 -4.18 15.38
C TRP A 311 -11.92 -3.85 14.82
N LYS A 312 -10.85 -4.28 15.50
CA LYS A 312 -9.47 -4.15 15.00
C LYS A 312 -9.25 -5.01 13.76
N SER A 313 -9.83 -6.20 13.72
CA SER A 313 -9.84 -7.06 12.52
C SER A 313 -10.60 -6.41 11.36
N CYS A 314 -11.77 -5.82 11.63
CA CYS A 314 -12.53 -5.08 10.62
C CYS A 314 -11.73 -3.91 10.05
N PHE A 315 -11.13 -3.08 10.91
CA PHE A 315 -10.28 -1.96 10.51
C PHE A 315 -9.09 -2.44 9.64
N ALA A 316 -8.40 -3.50 10.06
CA ALA A 316 -7.28 -4.05 9.30
C ALA A 316 -7.68 -4.49 7.89
N ARG A 317 -8.82 -5.19 7.76
CA ARG A 317 -9.37 -5.60 6.46
C ARG A 317 -9.74 -4.40 5.60
N ILE A 318 -10.35 -3.36 6.19
CA ILE A 318 -10.70 -2.12 5.48
C ILE A 318 -9.43 -1.43 4.96
N ALA A 319 -8.40 -1.27 5.80
CA ALA A 319 -7.14 -0.63 5.41
C ALA A 319 -6.43 -1.36 4.27
N ALA A 320 -6.36 -2.70 4.34
CA ALA A 320 -5.78 -3.52 3.28
C ALA A 320 -6.58 -3.40 1.97
N GLN A 321 -7.90 -3.55 2.01
CA GLN A 321 -8.75 -3.51 0.82
C GLN A 321 -8.86 -2.11 0.22
N ALA A 322 -8.81 -1.04 1.01
CA ALA A 322 -8.93 0.33 0.54
C ALA A 322 -7.73 0.79 -0.30
N GLY A 323 -6.64 0.02 -0.35
CA GLY A 323 -5.46 0.31 -1.18
C GLY A 323 -4.28 0.91 -0.41
N PHE A 324 -4.26 0.84 0.93
CA PHE A 324 -3.13 1.37 1.72
C PHE A 324 -1.79 0.75 1.33
N LEU A 325 -1.79 -0.53 0.94
CA LEU A 325 -0.61 -1.27 0.51
C LEU A 325 0.09 -0.63 -0.69
N ALA A 326 -0.65 0.06 -1.57
CA ALA A 326 -0.08 0.75 -2.73
C ALA A 326 0.87 1.90 -2.31
N PHE A 327 0.59 2.59 -1.20
CA PHE A 327 1.50 3.61 -0.67
C PHE A 327 2.84 3.02 -0.22
N LEU A 328 2.80 1.86 0.43
CA LEU A 328 4.00 1.16 0.88
C LEU A 328 4.79 0.60 -0.31
N GLN A 329 4.08 0.06 -1.30
CA GLN A 329 4.69 -0.47 -2.52
C GLN A 329 5.38 0.62 -3.33
N PHE A 330 4.81 1.81 -3.46
CA PHE A 330 5.47 2.96 -4.09
C PHE A 330 6.81 3.28 -3.41
N GLY A 331 6.81 3.38 -2.07
CA GLY A 331 8.04 3.61 -1.31
C GLY A 331 9.08 2.52 -1.58
N LYS A 332 8.65 1.25 -1.66
CA LYS A 332 9.53 0.12 -1.98
C LYS A 332 10.12 0.23 -3.38
N THR A 333 9.32 0.58 -4.39
CA THR A 333 9.79 0.85 -5.76
C THR A 333 10.88 1.91 -5.79
N VAL A 334 10.74 2.99 -4.99
CA VAL A 334 11.80 4.01 -4.86
C VAL A 334 13.08 3.41 -4.27
N THR A 335 12.98 2.52 -3.27
CA THR A 335 14.17 1.87 -2.70
C THR A 335 14.87 0.92 -3.68
N GLU A 336 14.18 0.39 -4.68
CA GLU A 336 14.71 -0.55 -5.69
C GLU A 336 15.30 0.13 -6.93
N SER A 337 15.13 1.45 -7.05
CA SER A 337 15.69 2.25 -8.15
C SER A 337 17.22 2.31 -8.16
N LYS A 338 17.82 2.89 -9.21
CA LYS A 338 19.27 2.99 -9.37
C LYS A 338 19.93 3.72 -8.18
N LYS A 339 21.06 3.19 -7.70
CA LYS A 339 21.89 3.85 -6.68
C LYS A 339 22.59 5.07 -7.28
N ASP A 340 22.18 6.26 -6.86
CA ASP A 340 22.87 7.52 -7.13
C ASP A 340 22.68 8.49 -5.97
N PRO A 341 23.46 9.59 -5.89
CA PRO A 341 23.34 10.51 -4.76
C PRO A 341 22.02 11.30 -4.73
N ILE A 342 21.32 11.45 -5.86
CA ILE A 342 20.01 12.12 -5.88
C ILE A 342 18.98 11.23 -5.16
N LYS A 343 19.04 9.91 -5.37
CA LYS A 343 18.22 8.93 -4.65
C LYS A 343 18.38 9.03 -3.13
N LEU A 344 19.58 9.31 -2.61
CA LEU A 344 19.76 9.51 -1.16
C LEU A 344 18.83 10.62 -0.64
N LEU A 345 18.78 11.77 -1.29
CA LEU A 345 17.87 12.86 -0.89
C LEU A 345 16.40 12.43 -0.92
N LYS A 346 16.02 11.67 -1.94
CA LYS A 346 14.66 11.12 -2.07
C LYS A 346 14.31 10.12 -0.97
N LEU A 347 15.24 9.26 -0.58
CA LEU A 347 15.06 8.34 0.53
C LEU A 347 14.91 9.08 1.87
N LEU A 348 15.64 10.18 2.06
CA LEU A 348 15.49 11.03 3.25
C LEU A 348 14.10 11.69 3.29
N GLU A 349 13.56 12.14 2.16
CA GLU A 349 12.19 12.68 2.06
C GLU A 349 11.12 11.62 2.43
N ILE A 350 11.29 10.39 1.94
CA ILE A 350 10.41 9.26 2.29
C ILE A 350 10.51 8.96 3.79
N PHE A 351 11.73 8.86 4.33
CA PHE A 351 11.95 8.61 5.75
C PHE A 351 11.31 9.70 6.61
N SER A 352 11.46 10.97 6.23
CA SER A 352 10.86 12.11 6.92
C SER A 352 9.34 11.99 7.01
N SER A 353 8.70 11.66 5.89
CA SER A 353 7.24 11.48 5.82
C SER A 353 6.77 10.32 6.70
N LEU A 354 7.48 9.18 6.68
CA LEU A 354 7.17 8.04 7.55
C LEU A 354 7.40 8.35 9.04
N ASN A 355 8.50 9.02 9.37
CA ASN A 355 8.85 9.37 10.74
C ASN A 355 7.86 10.39 11.32
N LYS A 356 7.37 11.34 10.52
CA LYS A 356 6.30 12.29 10.91
C LYS A 356 5.01 11.57 11.33
N LEU A 357 4.71 10.43 10.72
CA LEU A 357 3.49 9.65 10.97
C LEU A 357 3.71 8.48 11.95
N ARG A 358 4.92 8.31 12.50
CA ARG A 358 5.29 7.13 13.31
C ARG A 358 4.32 6.82 14.44
N LEU A 359 3.89 7.84 15.19
CA LEU A 359 2.96 7.65 16.32
C LEU A 359 1.57 7.24 15.84
N ASP A 360 1.09 7.83 14.74
CA ASP A 360 -0.18 7.47 14.12
C ASP A 360 -0.16 6.02 13.62
N PHE A 361 0.93 5.62 12.95
CA PHE A 361 1.11 4.23 12.51
C PHE A 361 1.07 3.24 13.67
N ASN A 362 1.80 3.52 14.76
CA ASN A 362 1.84 2.65 15.92
C ASN A 362 0.48 2.54 16.62
N ARG A 363 -0.33 3.59 16.60
CA ARG A 363 -1.66 3.59 17.22
C ARG A 363 -2.70 2.91 16.34
N LEU A 364 -2.75 3.26 15.05
CA LEU A 364 -3.75 2.76 14.11
C LEU A 364 -3.50 1.31 13.72
N PHE A 365 -2.25 1.00 13.36
CA PHE A 365 -1.87 -0.32 12.87
C PHE A 365 -1.18 -1.16 13.94
N GLY A 366 -1.16 -0.74 15.21
CA GLY A 366 -0.58 -1.49 16.32
C GLY A 366 -1.51 -2.61 16.80
N GLY A 367 -1.27 -3.84 16.36
CA GLY A 367 -2.01 -5.03 16.80
C GLY A 367 -1.85 -6.22 15.87
N ALA A 368 -2.15 -7.43 16.34
CA ALA A 368 -1.97 -8.66 15.56
C ALA A 368 -2.79 -8.66 14.24
N ALA A 369 -3.96 -8.02 14.23
CA ALA A 369 -4.81 -7.90 13.04
C ALA A 369 -4.13 -7.13 11.87
N CYS A 370 -3.24 -6.18 12.18
CA CYS A 370 -2.54 -5.36 11.18
C CYS A 370 -1.10 -5.86 10.91
N ALA A 371 -0.80 -7.13 11.17
CA ALA A 371 0.55 -7.69 11.06
C ALA A 371 1.17 -7.53 9.66
N GLU A 372 0.36 -7.66 8.59
CA GLU A 372 0.81 -7.45 7.21
C GLU A 372 1.30 -6.02 6.98
N ILE A 373 0.47 -5.02 7.30
CA ILE A 373 0.78 -3.60 7.16
C ILE A 373 2.01 -3.22 8.00
N GLN A 374 2.10 -3.72 9.24
CA GLN A 374 3.27 -3.49 10.10
C GLN A 374 4.55 -4.07 9.48
N THR A 375 4.47 -5.30 8.96
CA THR A 375 5.62 -5.98 8.37
C THR A 375 6.12 -5.24 7.14
N LEU A 376 5.22 -4.82 6.26
CA LEU A 376 5.57 -4.04 5.06
C LEU A 376 6.09 -2.64 5.41
N THR A 377 5.51 -1.98 6.42
CA THR A 377 5.99 -0.67 6.90
C THR A 377 7.39 -0.80 7.48
N ARG A 378 7.66 -1.82 8.30
CA ARG A 378 8.98 -2.10 8.87
C ARG A 378 10.00 -2.43 7.78
N ASP A 379 9.63 -3.27 6.80
CA ASP A 379 10.49 -3.60 5.66
C ASP A 379 10.84 -2.34 4.85
N LEU A 380 9.86 -1.48 4.58
CA LEU A 380 10.09 -0.20 3.90
C LEU A 380 11.04 0.71 4.69
N ILE A 381 10.79 0.92 5.99
CA ILE A 381 11.67 1.74 6.84
C ILE A 381 13.10 1.16 6.84
N LYS A 382 13.23 -0.17 6.94
CA LYS A 382 14.52 -0.86 6.88
C LYS A 382 15.26 -0.58 5.58
N ARG A 383 14.61 -0.79 4.44
CA ARG A 383 15.18 -0.55 3.10
C ARG A 383 15.56 0.91 2.89
N VAL A 384 14.74 1.85 3.36
CA VAL A 384 15.02 3.29 3.24
C VAL A 384 16.25 3.65 4.05
N VAL A 385 16.35 3.18 5.30
CA VAL A 385 17.49 3.47 6.19
C VAL A 385 18.78 2.83 5.66
N GLU A 386 18.74 1.55 5.28
CA GLU A 386 19.89 0.83 4.74
C GLU A 386 20.33 1.44 3.40
N GLY A 387 19.40 1.69 2.48
CA GLY A 387 19.69 2.26 1.17
C GLY A 387 20.23 3.69 1.24
N ALA A 388 19.71 4.52 2.13
CA ALA A 388 20.24 5.87 2.34
C ALA A 388 21.65 5.83 2.92
N SER A 389 21.89 4.98 3.93
CA SER A 389 23.19 4.84 4.56
C SER A 389 24.24 4.27 3.59
N GLU A 390 23.86 3.26 2.80
CA GLU A 390 24.73 2.66 1.79
C GLU A 390 25.20 3.69 0.74
N ILE A 391 24.27 4.47 0.17
CA ILE A 391 24.64 5.52 -0.80
C ILE A 391 25.53 6.59 -0.15
N PHE A 392 25.28 6.95 1.11
CA PHE A 392 26.09 7.92 1.84
C PHE A 392 27.54 7.44 2.00
N TRP A 393 27.74 6.18 2.43
CA TRP A 393 29.07 5.60 2.62
C TRP A 393 29.79 5.30 1.31
N GLU A 394 29.07 4.89 0.26
CA GLU A 394 29.65 4.64 -1.06
C GLU A 394 30.13 5.93 -1.75
N LEU A 395 29.60 7.11 -1.36
CA LEU A 395 29.90 8.38 -2.02
C LEU A 395 31.40 8.71 -2.01
N LEU A 396 32.09 8.49 -0.89
CA LEU A 396 33.53 8.75 -0.79
C LEU A 396 34.31 7.90 -1.79
N ILE A 397 34.03 6.61 -1.84
CA ILE A 397 34.67 5.67 -2.76
C ILE A 397 34.43 6.10 -4.21
N GLN A 398 33.20 6.50 -4.55
CA GLN A 398 32.88 6.97 -5.90
C GLN A 398 33.64 8.25 -6.28
N VAL A 399 33.85 9.18 -5.34
CA VAL A 399 34.66 10.38 -5.55
C VAL A 399 36.12 10.03 -5.74
N GLU A 400 36.68 9.13 -4.93
CA GLU A 400 38.07 8.67 -5.07
C GLU A 400 38.32 7.98 -6.42
N LEU A 401 37.37 7.18 -6.90
CA LEU A 401 37.47 6.50 -8.20
C LEU A 401 37.53 7.47 -9.38
N GLN A 402 36.96 8.68 -9.26
CA GLN A 402 37.07 9.70 -10.31
C GLN A 402 38.52 10.11 -10.58
N ARG A 403 39.44 9.94 -9.63
CA ARG A 403 40.86 10.26 -9.77
C ARG A 403 41.52 9.61 -10.98
N ASN A 404 41.03 8.43 -11.38
CA ASN A 404 41.56 7.67 -12.50
C ASN A 404 41.11 8.21 -13.87
N THR A 405 40.22 9.20 -13.90
CA THR A 405 39.79 9.86 -15.14
C THR A 405 40.82 10.89 -15.59
N PRO A 406 41.02 11.09 -16.90
CA PRO A 406 41.95 12.11 -17.38
C PRO A 406 41.46 13.52 -17.03
N PRO A 407 42.37 14.47 -16.74
CA PRO A 407 41.99 15.85 -16.46
C PRO A 407 41.31 16.50 -17.69
N PRO A 408 40.42 17.49 -17.48
CA PRO A 408 39.79 18.21 -18.59
C PRO A 408 40.83 18.89 -19.50
N PRO A 409 40.86 18.61 -20.81
CA PRO A 409 41.90 19.14 -21.70
C PRO A 409 41.84 20.67 -21.88
N ASP A 410 40.71 21.28 -21.51
CA ASP A 410 40.47 22.73 -21.54
C ASP A 410 40.74 23.43 -20.21
N CYS A 411 41.25 22.70 -19.21
CA CYS A 411 41.48 23.18 -17.84
C CYS A 411 40.21 23.66 -17.12
N SER A 412 39.03 23.24 -17.58
CA SER A 412 37.75 23.53 -16.94
C SER A 412 37.64 22.87 -15.56
N ILE A 413 36.69 23.35 -14.75
CA ILE A 413 36.38 22.78 -13.43
C ILE A 413 35.73 21.40 -13.65
N PRO A 414 36.29 20.30 -13.09
CA PRO A 414 35.66 18.99 -13.20
C PRO A 414 34.28 18.99 -12.53
N ARG A 415 33.27 18.44 -13.22
CA ARG A 415 31.87 18.45 -12.75
C ARG A 415 31.69 17.84 -11.35
N VAL A 416 32.52 16.87 -10.97
CA VAL A 416 32.49 16.25 -9.64
C VAL A 416 32.83 17.24 -8.52
N VAL A 417 33.69 18.23 -8.77
CA VAL A 417 34.05 19.26 -7.79
C VAL A 417 32.82 20.11 -7.46
N THR A 418 32.15 20.64 -8.48
CA THR A 418 30.92 21.42 -8.32
C THR A 418 29.81 20.58 -7.70
N PHE A 419 29.62 19.35 -8.20
CA PHE A 419 28.60 18.45 -7.68
C PHE A 419 28.78 18.15 -6.19
N ILE A 420 29.98 17.75 -5.75
CA ILE A 420 30.21 17.37 -4.35
C ILE A 420 30.11 18.58 -3.42
N THR A 421 30.62 19.74 -3.82
CA THR A 421 30.51 20.96 -3.01
C THR A 421 29.06 21.40 -2.81
N ASP A 422 28.25 21.40 -3.88
CA ASP A 422 26.81 21.71 -3.80
C ASP A 422 26.04 20.64 -3.00
N TYR A 423 26.33 19.37 -3.25
CA TYR A 423 25.65 18.24 -2.63
C TYR A 423 25.91 18.17 -1.12
N CYS A 424 27.17 18.33 -0.69
CA CYS A 424 27.53 18.38 0.73
C CYS A 424 26.89 19.58 1.43
N ASN A 425 26.80 20.75 0.78
CA ASN A 425 26.06 21.89 1.31
C ASN A 425 24.57 21.60 1.48
N LYS A 426 23.95 20.89 0.53
CA LYS A 426 22.54 20.45 0.63
C LYS A 426 22.34 19.48 1.78
N LEU A 427 23.23 18.50 1.96
CA LEU A 427 23.20 17.57 3.10
C LEU A 427 23.39 18.24 4.46
N LEU A 428 24.20 19.30 4.53
CA LEU A 428 24.38 20.12 5.73
C LEU A 428 23.22 21.11 5.97
N GLY A 429 22.31 21.25 5.01
CA GLY A 429 21.12 22.08 5.10
C GLY A 429 20.21 21.67 6.27
N ASP A 430 19.39 22.60 6.76
CA ASP A 430 18.49 22.34 7.89
C ASP A 430 17.40 21.31 7.56
N GLU A 431 17.12 21.14 6.26
CA GLU A 431 16.19 20.14 5.75
C GLU A 431 16.76 18.72 5.90
N TYR A 432 17.96 18.45 5.38
CA TYR A 432 18.47 17.07 5.29
C TYR A 432 19.36 16.66 6.46
N LYS A 433 20.13 17.56 7.07
CA LYS A 433 21.06 17.22 8.16
C LYS A 433 20.38 16.44 9.30
N PRO A 434 19.29 16.93 9.93
CA PRO A 434 18.68 16.23 11.06
C PRO A 434 18.12 14.85 10.65
N ILE A 435 17.56 14.76 9.44
CA ILE A 435 16.98 13.52 8.91
C ILE A 435 18.09 12.49 8.67
N LEU A 436 19.16 12.89 7.99
CA LEU A 436 20.31 12.03 7.71
C LEU A 436 20.98 11.57 9.01
N THR A 437 21.17 12.48 9.98
CA THR A 437 21.69 12.10 11.30
C THR A 437 20.81 11.04 11.97
N GLN A 438 19.48 11.21 11.95
CA GLN A 438 18.56 10.22 12.52
C GLN A 438 18.66 8.87 11.81
N VAL A 439 18.72 8.87 10.47
CA VAL A 439 18.87 7.65 9.66
C VAL A 439 20.17 6.91 10.03
N LEU A 440 21.30 7.62 10.09
CA LEU A 440 22.59 7.01 10.44
C LEU A 440 22.63 6.49 11.88
N VAL A 441 21.97 7.17 12.82
CA VAL A 441 21.81 6.69 14.21
C VAL A 441 21.05 5.37 14.23
N ILE A 442 19.94 5.28 13.48
CA ILE A 442 19.12 4.07 13.41
C ILE A 442 19.91 2.93 12.78
N GLU A 443 20.56 3.15 11.65
CA GLU A 443 21.32 2.13 10.93
C GLU A 443 22.43 1.54 11.81
N ARG A 444 23.22 2.38 12.48
CA ARG A 444 24.25 1.93 13.41
C ARG A 444 23.69 1.22 14.63
N SER A 445 22.54 1.65 15.14
CA SER A 445 21.88 0.96 16.25
C SER A 445 21.51 -0.48 15.89
N TRP A 446 21.11 -0.74 14.64
CA TRP A 446 20.86 -2.10 14.13
C TRP A 446 22.13 -2.93 14.01
N ARG A 447 23.29 -2.30 13.80
CA ARG A 447 24.61 -2.93 13.84
C ARG A 447 25.23 -3.02 15.24
N HIS A 448 24.53 -2.56 16.28
CA HIS A 448 25.03 -2.45 17.65
C HIS A 448 26.27 -1.53 17.81
N GLU A 449 26.39 -0.52 16.95
CA GLU A 449 27.45 0.48 16.99
C GLU A 449 26.97 1.81 17.60
N LYS A 450 27.84 2.51 18.31
CA LYS A 450 27.54 3.86 18.82
C LYS A 450 27.72 4.88 17.70
N PHE A 451 26.70 5.71 17.47
CA PHE A 451 26.80 6.86 16.58
C PHE A 451 27.30 8.09 17.35
N GLN A 452 28.24 8.83 16.76
CA GLN A 452 28.66 10.16 17.19
C GLN A 452 28.35 11.13 16.05
N GLU A 453 27.73 12.28 16.34
CA GLU A 453 27.37 13.26 15.28
C GLU A 453 28.59 13.70 14.45
N ARG A 454 29.78 13.69 15.06
CA ARG A 454 31.05 13.97 14.38
C ARG A 454 31.31 13.08 13.18
N ILE A 455 30.77 11.87 13.15
CA ILE A 455 30.98 10.93 12.04
C ILE A 455 30.43 11.49 10.73
N LEU A 456 29.28 12.16 10.76
CA LEU A 456 28.72 12.79 9.56
C LEU A 456 29.62 13.93 9.09
N THR A 457 30.10 14.77 10.00
CA THR A 457 31.01 15.87 9.64
C THR A 457 32.36 15.36 9.15
N ASP A 458 32.90 14.32 9.77
CA ASP A 458 34.19 13.71 9.41
C ASP A 458 34.12 13.12 8.01
N GLU A 459 33.02 12.44 7.67
CA GLU A 459 32.81 11.88 6.33
C GLU A 459 32.71 12.96 5.25
N LEU A 460 31.98 14.04 5.52
CA LEU A 460 31.89 15.18 4.60
C LEU A 460 33.24 15.90 4.43
N LEU A 461 34.04 15.98 5.50
CA LEU A 461 35.42 16.49 5.41
C LEU A 461 36.32 15.56 4.60
N ASN A 462 36.16 14.23 4.72
CA ASN A 462 36.88 13.26 3.90
C ASN A 462 36.52 13.36 2.42
N LEU A 463 35.26 13.66 2.08
CA LEU A 463 34.86 13.96 0.70
C LEU A 463 35.59 15.17 0.12
N VAL A 464 35.73 16.25 0.90
CA VAL A 464 36.49 17.44 0.47
C VAL A 464 37.97 17.10 0.29
N LYS A 465 38.58 16.35 1.22
CA LYS A 465 39.96 15.88 1.09
C LYS A 465 40.18 14.99 -0.14
N ALA A 466 39.21 14.12 -0.45
CA ALA A 466 39.26 13.29 -1.65
C ALA A 466 39.23 14.14 -2.92
N ILE A 467 38.43 15.23 -2.94
CA ILE A 467 38.43 16.20 -4.03
C ILE A 467 39.78 16.93 -4.14
N GLU A 468 40.37 17.40 -3.04
CA GLU A 468 41.70 18.04 -3.06
C GLU A 468 42.76 17.11 -3.66
N LEU A 469 42.81 15.85 -3.20
CA LEU A 469 43.75 14.85 -3.71
C LEU A 469 43.51 14.52 -5.19
N ASN A 470 42.26 14.55 -5.64
CA ASN A 470 41.93 14.38 -7.05
C ASN A 470 42.44 15.56 -7.88
N LEU A 471 42.24 16.80 -7.41
CA LEU A 471 42.76 18.01 -8.07
C LEU A 471 44.28 17.96 -8.21
N GLU A 472 45.00 17.58 -7.16
CA GLU A 472 46.45 17.40 -7.21
C GLU A 472 46.86 16.35 -8.25
N THR A 473 46.19 15.20 -8.27
CA THR A 473 46.50 14.11 -9.21
C THR A 473 46.24 14.52 -10.66
N TRP A 474 45.09 15.15 -10.92
CA TRP A 474 44.74 15.69 -12.23
C TRP A 474 45.70 16.78 -12.70
N SER A 475 46.18 17.63 -11.79
CA SER A 475 47.16 18.66 -12.14
C SER A 475 48.48 18.06 -12.66
N LYS A 476 48.87 16.89 -12.16
CA LYS A 476 50.07 16.15 -12.61
C LYS A 476 49.86 15.40 -13.93
N GLY A 477 48.60 15.28 -14.39
CA GLY A 477 48.23 14.58 -15.61
C GLY A 477 48.39 15.41 -16.89
N TYR A 478 48.67 16.72 -16.80
CA TYR A 478 48.95 17.55 -17.97
C TYR A 478 50.41 17.43 -18.39
N GLU A 479 50.66 17.36 -19.70
CA GLU A 479 52.02 17.35 -20.26
C GLU A 479 52.73 18.71 -20.11
N ASP A 480 51.97 19.81 -20.17
CA ASP A 480 52.48 21.17 -20.04
C ASP A 480 52.14 21.72 -18.65
N ALA A 481 53.17 22.04 -17.86
CA ALA A 481 53.03 22.60 -16.52
C ALA A 481 52.21 23.90 -16.49
N VAL A 482 52.21 24.68 -17.58
CA VAL A 482 51.39 25.90 -17.70
C VAL A 482 49.90 25.57 -17.63
N LEU A 483 49.47 24.44 -18.19
CA LEU A 483 48.09 23.97 -18.13
C LEU A 483 47.72 23.53 -16.71
N SER A 484 48.65 22.88 -16.00
CA SER A 484 48.47 22.52 -14.59
C SER A 484 48.24 23.76 -13.71
N TYR A 485 49.00 24.83 -13.93
CA TYR A 485 48.82 26.09 -13.19
C TYR A 485 47.46 26.74 -13.47
N LEU A 486 47.04 26.78 -14.74
CA LEU A 486 45.73 27.33 -15.09
C LEU A 486 44.59 26.49 -14.48
N PHE A 487 44.69 25.17 -14.56
CA PHE A 487 43.73 24.25 -13.96
C PHE A 487 43.62 24.44 -12.45
N LEU A 488 44.74 24.51 -11.73
CA LEU A 488 44.73 24.73 -10.28
C LEU A 488 44.21 26.12 -9.92
N MET A 489 44.59 27.16 -10.66
CA MET A 489 44.04 28.51 -10.49
C MET A 489 42.50 28.51 -10.59
N ASN A 490 41.94 27.85 -11.61
CA ASN A 490 40.49 27.73 -11.81
C ASN A 490 39.80 27.01 -10.64
N ASN A 491 40.35 25.87 -10.21
CA ASN A 491 39.72 25.05 -9.17
C ASN A 491 39.85 25.66 -7.77
N HIS A 492 41.01 26.21 -7.40
CA HIS A 492 41.16 26.90 -6.11
C HIS A 492 40.25 28.12 -6.01
N TRP A 493 40.10 28.89 -7.11
CA TRP A 493 39.14 29.99 -7.14
C TRP A 493 37.70 29.51 -6.97
N HIS A 494 37.31 28.46 -7.70
CA HIS A 494 35.97 27.89 -7.63
C HIS A 494 35.64 27.43 -6.21
N VAL A 495 36.52 26.62 -5.61
CA VAL A 495 36.36 26.11 -4.25
C VAL A 495 36.23 27.26 -3.25
N TYR A 496 37.11 28.26 -3.30
CA TYR A 496 37.01 29.43 -2.42
C TYR A 496 35.68 30.19 -2.61
N LYS A 497 35.37 30.59 -3.84
CA LYS A 497 34.23 31.47 -4.15
C LYS A 497 32.89 30.81 -3.82
N TYR A 498 32.74 29.52 -4.10
CA TYR A 498 31.47 28.80 -3.93
C TYR A 498 31.29 28.16 -2.55
N LEU A 499 32.35 28.02 -1.75
CA LEU A 499 32.22 27.58 -0.36
C LEU A 499 32.17 28.74 0.64
N LYS A 500 32.68 29.92 0.28
CA LYS A 500 32.61 31.09 1.15
C LYS A 500 31.15 31.45 1.48
N GLY A 501 30.84 31.49 2.77
CA GLY A 501 29.49 31.79 3.27
C GLY A 501 28.51 30.61 3.24
N THR A 502 28.94 29.41 2.87
CA THR A 502 28.11 28.20 2.94
C THR A 502 28.34 27.42 4.24
N LYS A 503 27.46 26.48 4.56
CA LYS A 503 27.60 25.61 5.74
C LYS A 503 28.84 24.72 5.66
N LEU A 504 29.16 24.21 4.46
CA LEU A 504 30.40 23.45 4.23
C LEU A 504 31.64 24.34 4.41
N GLY A 505 31.62 25.59 3.90
CA GLY A 505 32.73 26.52 4.13
C GLY A 505 32.93 26.85 5.61
N ALA A 506 31.84 27.04 6.37
CA ALA A 506 31.91 27.23 7.81
C ALA A 506 32.49 26.01 8.55
N LEU A 507 32.18 24.80 8.07
CA LEU A 507 32.73 23.54 8.62
C LEU A 507 34.24 23.40 8.35
N LEU A 508 34.70 23.80 7.16
CA LEU A 508 36.12 23.77 6.78
C LEU A 508 36.94 24.88 7.46
N GLY A 509 36.29 26.01 7.73
CA GLY A 509 36.86 27.14 8.47
C GLY A 509 37.57 28.17 7.60
N ASP A 510 37.64 29.40 8.11
CA ASP A 510 38.18 30.55 7.37
C ASP A 510 39.66 30.42 7.02
N SER A 511 40.45 29.67 7.80
CA SER A 511 41.87 29.44 7.51
C SER A 511 42.03 28.67 6.21
N TRP A 512 41.31 27.56 6.07
CA TRP A 512 41.34 26.72 4.88
C TRP A 512 40.84 27.48 3.65
N LEU A 513 39.77 28.27 3.78
CA LEU A 513 39.29 29.12 2.68
C LEU A 513 40.36 30.13 2.23
N ARG A 514 41.04 30.78 3.17
CA ARG A 514 42.13 31.72 2.85
C ARG A 514 43.31 31.03 2.17
N GLU A 515 43.63 29.79 2.53
CA GLU A 515 44.68 29.01 1.85
C GLU A 515 44.33 28.80 0.37
N HIS A 516 43.08 28.45 0.04
CA HIS A 516 42.64 28.33 -1.36
C HIS A 516 42.71 29.66 -2.12
N GLU A 517 42.40 30.78 -1.48
CA GLU A 517 42.58 32.12 -2.07
C GLU A 517 44.07 32.41 -2.35
N GLN A 518 44.96 32.07 -1.42
CA GLN A 518 46.41 32.22 -1.60
C GLN A 518 46.96 31.32 -2.71
N TYR A 519 46.52 30.05 -2.77
CA TYR A 519 46.90 29.13 -3.85
C TYR A 519 46.46 29.67 -5.21
N LYS A 520 45.27 30.24 -5.31
CA LYS A 520 44.81 30.91 -6.54
C LYS A 520 45.79 32.00 -6.97
N GLU A 521 46.20 32.88 -6.07
CA GLU A 521 47.13 33.98 -6.41
C GLU A 521 48.52 33.46 -6.81
N TYR A 522 49.01 32.44 -6.12
CA TYR A 522 50.26 31.76 -6.45
C TYR A 522 50.24 31.16 -7.85
N TYR A 523 49.18 30.41 -8.19
CA TYR A 523 49.04 29.78 -9.50
C TYR A 523 48.77 30.80 -10.60
N ALA A 524 48.01 31.87 -10.35
CA ALA A 524 47.82 32.97 -11.30
C ALA A 524 49.15 33.64 -11.66
N THR A 525 49.96 33.96 -10.64
CA THR A 525 51.28 34.58 -10.83
C THR A 525 52.23 33.66 -11.59
N THR A 526 52.25 32.37 -11.23
CA THR A 526 53.12 31.37 -11.85
C THR A 526 52.69 31.07 -13.28
N PHE A 527 51.39 30.90 -13.54
CA PHE A 527 50.84 30.78 -14.88
C PHE A 527 51.27 31.95 -15.76
N PHE A 528 51.07 33.18 -15.29
CA PHE A 528 51.43 34.38 -16.04
C PHE A 528 52.93 34.41 -16.35
N ARG A 529 53.79 34.22 -15.34
CA ARG A 529 55.25 34.22 -15.49
C ARG A 529 55.74 33.19 -16.50
N GLU A 530 55.22 31.97 -16.43
CA GLU A 530 55.68 30.87 -17.30
C GLU A 530 55.10 30.93 -18.72
N SER A 531 53.98 31.63 -18.91
CA SER A 531 53.34 31.87 -20.20
C SER A 531 53.68 33.24 -20.80
N TRP A 532 52.79 34.21 -20.59
CA TRP A 532 52.79 35.53 -21.22
C TRP A 532 53.92 36.44 -20.72
N GLY A 533 54.42 36.22 -19.50
CA GLY A 533 55.44 37.03 -18.86
C GLY A 533 56.81 37.02 -19.56
N LYS A 534 57.07 36.03 -20.44
CA LYS A 534 58.33 35.92 -21.20
C LYS A 534 58.35 36.79 -22.46
N LEU A 535 57.18 37.18 -23.00
CA LEU A 535 57.10 37.93 -24.26
C LEU A 535 57.73 39.33 -24.21
N PRO A 536 57.53 40.15 -23.15
CA PRO A 536 58.13 41.48 -23.09
C PRO A 536 59.65 41.49 -23.24
N ALA A 537 60.34 40.47 -22.73
CA ALA A 537 61.80 40.36 -22.80
C ALA A 537 62.33 40.20 -24.23
N LEU A 538 61.53 39.65 -25.15
CA LEU A 538 61.87 39.53 -26.57
C LEU A 538 61.98 40.91 -27.26
N LEU A 539 61.33 41.93 -26.68
CA LEU A 539 61.34 43.32 -27.13
C LEU A 539 62.31 44.20 -26.31
N SER A 540 63.43 43.64 -25.88
CA SER A 540 64.49 44.38 -25.17
C SER A 540 65.01 45.56 -26.00
N ARG A 541 65.41 46.64 -25.32
CA ARG A 541 66.08 47.80 -25.91
C ARG A 541 67.61 47.65 -25.95
N GLU A 542 68.14 46.62 -25.30
CA GLU A 542 69.59 46.37 -25.22
C GLU A 542 70.17 46.16 -26.62
N GLY A 543 71.35 46.71 -26.90
CA GLY A 543 71.97 46.66 -28.23
C GLY A 543 71.35 47.57 -29.31
N LEU A 544 70.24 48.27 -29.01
CA LEU A 544 69.64 49.30 -29.90
C LEU A 544 69.98 50.74 -29.48
N ILE A 545 70.48 50.94 -28.25
CA ILE A 545 70.75 52.26 -27.65
C ILE A 545 72.11 52.83 -28.11
N LEU A 546 73.10 51.98 -28.39
CA LEU A 546 74.34 52.37 -29.08
C LEU A 546 74.19 51.96 -30.54
N PHE A 547 73.95 52.90 -31.46
CA PHE A 547 74.01 52.66 -32.91
C PHE A 547 75.45 52.39 -33.40
N SER A 548 76.26 51.66 -32.64
CA SER A 548 77.68 51.39 -32.93
C SER A 548 77.90 50.64 -34.26
N GLY A 549 76.86 50.02 -34.82
CA GLY A 549 76.87 49.34 -36.12
C GLY A 549 76.01 49.95 -37.24
N GLY A 550 75.45 51.16 -37.07
CA GLY A 550 74.65 51.85 -38.09
C GLY A 550 73.18 51.37 -38.26
N ARG A 551 72.39 52.11 -39.06
CA ARG A 551 70.93 51.90 -39.23
C ARG A 551 70.53 50.51 -39.75
N ALA A 552 71.37 49.88 -40.57
CA ALA A 552 71.08 48.56 -41.13
C ALA A 552 71.16 47.44 -40.07
N THR A 553 72.16 47.51 -39.19
CA THR A 553 72.35 46.55 -38.09
C THR A 553 71.22 46.64 -37.06
N ALA A 554 70.82 47.86 -36.70
CA ALA A 554 69.66 48.10 -35.84
C ALA A 554 68.36 47.56 -36.48
N ARG A 555 68.14 47.81 -37.78
CA ARG A 555 66.98 47.27 -38.51
C ARG A 555 66.93 45.75 -38.48
N ASN A 556 68.06 45.07 -38.70
CA ASN A 556 68.12 43.60 -38.67
C ASN A 556 67.82 43.03 -37.28
N LEU A 557 68.36 43.65 -36.22
CA LEU A 557 68.08 43.24 -34.85
C LEU A 557 66.60 43.46 -34.47
N VAL A 558 65.99 44.57 -34.90
CA VAL A 558 64.56 44.84 -34.69
C VAL A 558 63.70 43.79 -35.41
N LYS A 559 64.04 43.45 -36.67
CA LYS A 559 63.38 42.38 -37.43
C LYS A 559 63.46 41.03 -36.70
N GLN A 560 64.64 40.66 -36.19
CA GLN A 560 64.84 39.42 -35.45
C GLN A 560 63.97 39.36 -34.19
N ARG A 561 63.94 40.44 -33.40
CA ARG A 561 63.13 40.55 -32.18
C ARG A 561 61.64 40.51 -32.45
N LEU A 562 61.16 41.26 -33.43
CA LEU A 562 59.74 41.25 -33.82
C LEU A 562 59.31 39.89 -34.37
N LYS A 563 60.16 39.22 -35.14
CA LYS A 563 59.90 37.87 -35.61
C LYS A 563 59.78 36.88 -34.43
N ALA A 564 60.74 36.90 -33.50
CA ALA A 564 60.71 36.06 -32.32
C ALA A 564 59.48 36.32 -31.44
N PHE A 565 59.11 37.60 -31.26
CA PHE A 565 57.88 37.97 -30.55
C PHE A 565 56.62 37.44 -31.24
N ASN A 566 56.50 37.64 -32.56
CA ASN A 566 55.32 37.20 -33.32
C ASN A 566 55.18 35.67 -33.28
N GLU A 567 56.27 34.93 -33.45
CA GLU A 567 56.28 33.45 -33.38
C GLU A 567 55.88 32.98 -31.97
N ALA A 568 56.48 33.54 -30.92
CA ALA A 568 56.15 33.18 -29.54
C ALA A 568 54.70 33.55 -29.16
N PHE A 569 54.20 34.70 -29.62
CA PHE A 569 52.81 35.12 -29.43
C PHE A 569 51.85 34.18 -30.15
N ASP A 570 52.09 33.88 -31.43
CA ASP A 570 51.22 33.00 -32.23
C ASP A 570 51.12 31.61 -31.62
N ASP A 571 52.24 31.04 -31.21
CA ASP A 571 52.29 29.72 -30.60
C ASP A 571 51.54 29.70 -29.26
N MET A 572 51.74 30.71 -28.41
CA MET A 572 51.05 30.82 -27.13
C MET A 572 49.55 31.04 -27.32
N TYR A 573 49.16 31.95 -28.21
CA TYR A 573 47.77 32.25 -28.52
C TYR A 573 47.05 31.02 -29.08
N LYS A 574 47.68 30.27 -30.00
CA LYS A 574 47.13 29.03 -30.55
C LYS A 574 46.92 27.95 -29.49
N LYS A 575 47.82 27.84 -28.51
CA LYS A 575 47.69 26.90 -27.39
C LYS A 575 46.58 27.33 -26.42
N GLN A 576 46.61 28.59 -25.99
CA GLN A 576 45.78 29.07 -24.89
C GLN A 576 44.37 29.53 -25.29
N SER A 577 44.13 29.87 -26.56
CA SER A 577 42.79 30.20 -27.06
C SER A 577 41.77 29.06 -26.95
N LYS A 578 42.23 27.82 -26.72
CA LYS A 578 41.38 26.64 -26.52
C LYS A 578 41.00 26.40 -25.06
N LEU A 579 41.70 27.05 -24.13
CA LEU A 579 41.52 26.85 -22.68
C LEU A 579 40.34 27.68 -22.17
N VAL A 580 39.84 27.33 -20.99
CA VAL A 580 38.65 27.96 -20.40
C VAL A 580 38.94 28.45 -18.99
N ILE A 581 38.51 29.67 -18.70
CA ILE A 581 38.35 30.18 -17.32
C ILE A 581 36.85 30.43 -17.15
N SER A 582 36.18 29.52 -16.42
CA SER A 582 34.73 29.51 -16.26
C SER A 582 34.22 30.77 -15.54
N ASP A 583 34.93 31.20 -14.51
CA ASP A 583 34.54 32.39 -13.74
C ASP A 583 34.87 33.69 -14.50
N LYS A 584 33.86 34.55 -14.64
CA LYS A 584 33.98 35.80 -15.40
C LYS A 584 34.98 36.76 -14.78
N ASP A 585 34.92 36.98 -13.46
CA ASP A 585 35.76 37.95 -12.77
C ASP A 585 37.23 37.52 -12.81
N LEU A 586 37.50 36.23 -12.59
CA LEU A 586 38.85 35.67 -12.72
C LEU A 586 39.38 35.80 -14.14
N ARG A 587 38.55 35.50 -15.15
CA ARG A 587 38.93 35.63 -16.57
C ARG A 587 39.31 37.06 -16.93
N GLU A 588 38.44 38.02 -16.60
CA GLU A 588 38.66 39.44 -16.90
C GLU A 588 39.94 39.95 -16.24
N ARG A 589 40.15 39.65 -14.95
CA ARG A 589 41.39 40.02 -14.25
C ARG A 589 42.62 39.40 -14.90
N THR A 590 42.55 38.13 -15.29
CA THR A 590 43.68 37.41 -15.92
C THR A 590 44.03 38.05 -17.27
N CYS A 591 43.04 38.30 -18.13
CA CYS A 591 43.25 38.98 -19.41
C CYS A 591 43.78 40.40 -19.21
N GLN A 592 43.27 41.13 -18.22
CA GLN A 592 43.70 42.50 -17.94
C GLN A 592 45.17 42.57 -17.51
N VAL A 593 45.65 41.64 -16.67
CA VAL A 593 47.07 41.54 -16.29
C VAL A 593 47.96 41.27 -17.51
N ILE A 594 47.51 40.39 -18.42
CA ILE A 594 48.22 40.08 -19.66
C ILE A 594 48.31 41.34 -20.55
N ILE A 595 47.19 42.03 -20.75
CA ILE A 595 47.09 43.25 -21.56
C ILE A 595 47.99 44.34 -21.00
N GLN A 596 47.87 44.64 -19.71
CA GLN A 596 48.63 45.71 -19.04
C GLN A 596 50.14 45.46 -19.06
N THR A 597 50.57 44.20 -19.13
CA THR A 597 52.00 43.86 -19.15
C THR A 597 52.58 43.86 -20.57
N ILE A 598 51.85 43.31 -21.55
CA ILE A 598 52.39 43.11 -22.91
C ILE A 598 52.14 44.32 -23.81
N VAL A 599 50.91 44.85 -23.84
CA VAL A 599 50.49 45.84 -24.83
C VAL A 599 51.28 47.15 -24.70
N PRO A 600 51.56 47.71 -23.52
CA PRO A 600 52.39 48.91 -23.39
C PRO A 600 53.82 48.72 -23.89
N VAL A 601 54.43 47.57 -23.61
CA VAL A 601 55.81 47.24 -24.05
C VAL A 601 55.84 47.14 -25.57
N TYR A 602 54.90 46.40 -26.17
CA TYR A 602 54.78 46.29 -27.62
C TYR A 602 54.53 47.66 -28.28
N ARG A 603 53.58 48.44 -27.75
CA ARG A 603 53.25 49.79 -28.25
C ARG A 603 54.47 50.70 -28.23
N SER A 604 55.19 50.74 -27.12
CA SER A 604 56.42 51.54 -26.99
C SER A 604 57.51 51.08 -27.96
N TYR A 605 57.70 49.76 -28.12
CA TYR A 605 58.69 49.22 -29.04
C TYR A 605 58.37 49.56 -30.50
N MET A 606 57.10 49.41 -30.90
CA MET A 606 56.64 49.73 -32.25
C MET A 606 56.71 51.24 -32.55
N GLN A 607 56.41 52.11 -31.59
CA GLN A 607 56.56 53.56 -31.76
C GLN A 607 58.03 53.98 -32.00
N ASN A 608 58.97 53.36 -31.29
CA ASN A 608 60.38 53.72 -31.36
C ASN A 608 61.12 53.08 -32.55
N TYR A 609 60.73 51.86 -32.94
CA TYR A 609 61.50 51.06 -33.91
C TYR A 609 60.67 50.56 -35.12
N GLY A 610 59.34 50.67 -35.09
CA GLY A 610 58.43 50.27 -36.18
C GLY A 610 58.77 50.90 -37.53
N PRO A 611 59.05 52.23 -37.61
CA PRO A 611 59.39 52.88 -38.87
C PRO A 611 60.62 52.29 -39.59
N LEU A 612 61.52 51.63 -38.85
CA LEU A 612 62.72 50.98 -39.43
C LEU A 612 62.37 49.74 -40.27
N VAL A 613 61.22 49.12 -40.01
CA VAL A 613 60.80 47.85 -40.60
C VAL A 613 59.58 48.02 -41.52
N GLU A 614 58.77 49.05 -41.32
CA GLU A 614 57.59 49.37 -42.14
C GLU A 614 57.95 49.82 -43.57
N GLN A 615 59.16 50.33 -43.79
CA GLN A 615 59.66 50.74 -45.11
C GLN A 615 60.15 49.57 -45.98
N ASP A 616 60.08 48.33 -45.47
CA ASP A 616 60.59 47.13 -46.12
C ASP A 616 59.48 46.39 -46.89
N GLN A 617 59.81 45.79 -48.04
CA GLN A 617 58.84 44.99 -48.82
C GLN A 617 58.26 43.80 -48.05
N SER A 618 58.96 43.33 -46.99
CA SER A 618 58.51 42.26 -46.10
C SER A 618 57.93 42.75 -44.76
N ALA A 619 57.51 44.02 -44.67
CA ALA A 619 56.99 44.65 -43.45
C ALA A 619 55.86 43.86 -42.77
N SER A 620 54.97 43.22 -43.54
CA SER A 620 53.85 42.41 -43.02
C SER A 620 54.27 41.22 -42.18
N LYS A 621 55.51 40.72 -42.33
CA LYS A 621 56.08 39.63 -41.53
C LYS A 621 56.49 40.08 -40.11
N TYR A 622 56.77 41.37 -39.95
CA TYR A 622 57.31 41.92 -38.70
C TYR A 622 56.30 42.82 -37.99
N SER A 623 55.58 43.67 -38.73
CA SER A 623 54.49 44.51 -38.25
C SER A 623 53.14 43.78 -38.43
N LYS A 624 53.03 42.57 -37.86
CA LYS A 624 51.86 41.69 -38.00
C LYS A 624 50.64 42.17 -37.20
N TYR A 625 50.89 42.88 -36.10
CA TYR A 625 49.87 43.26 -35.14
C TYR A 625 49.89 44.76 -34.84
N THR A 626 48.72 45.31 -34.54
CA THR A 626 48.58 46.62 -33.90
C THR A 626 48.40 46.43 -32.39
N ALA A 627 48.70 47.46 -31.60
CA ALA A 627 48.45 47.42 -30.15
C ALA A 627 46.96 47.14 -29.84
N GLN A 628 46.04 47.73 -30.60
CA GLN A 628 44.60 47.50 -30.46
C GLN A 628 44.18 46.08 -30.87
N SER A 629 44.79 45.49 -31.90
CA SER A 629 44.48 44.11 -32.26
C SER A 629 45.00 43.10 -31.24
N LEU A 630 46.17 43.35 -30.62
CA LEU A 630 46.68 42.52 -29.53
C LEU A 630 45.75 42.56 -28.32
N GLU A 631 45.30 43.75 -27.94
CA GLU A 631 44.34 43.96 -26.86
C GLU A 631 43.04 43.16 -27.09
N LYS A 632 42.42 43.30 -28.26
CA LYS A 632 41.21 42.52 -28.63
C LYS A 632 41.44 41.01 -28.63
N MET A 633 42.61 40.56 -29.10
CA MET A 633 42.94 39.13 -29.07
C MET A 633 43.06 38.61 -27.63
N PHE A 634 43.75 39.34 -26.75
CA PHE A 634 43.84 38.97 -25.33
C PHE A 634 42.47 38.98 -24.63
N GLU A 635 41.64 39.98 -24.92
CA GLU A 635 40.27 40.03 -24.40
C GLU A 635 39.47 38.79 -24.79
N SER A 636 39.68 38.26 -26.01
CA SER A 636 38.97 37.08 -26.51
C SER A 636 39.43 35.73 -25.93
N LEU A 637 40.52 35.69 -25.15
CA LEU A 637 41.03 34.45 -24.56
C LEU A 637 40.12 33.87 -23.47
N PHE A 638 40.24 32.56 -23.24
CA PHE A 638 39.67 31.81 -22.12
C PHE A 638 38.14 31.75 -22.03
N HIS A 639 37.42 32.10 -23.10
CA HIS A 639 35.97 32.05 -23.11
C HIS A 639 35.42 30.61 -23.10
N PRO A 640 34.38 30.33 -22.28
CA PRO A 640 33.71 29.04 -22.31
C PRO A 640 32.97 28.83 -23.64
N LYS A 641 33.06 27.62 -24.20
CA LYS A 641 32.27 27.23 -25.38
C LYS A 641 30.86 26.78 -24.94
N PRO A 642 29.79 27.07 -25.70
CA PRO A 642 28.46 26.59 -25.36
C PRO A 642 28.42 25.05 -25.41
N MET A 643 28.22 24.39 -24.27
CA MET A 643 28.14 22.92 -24.16
C MET A 643 26.68 22.45 -24.18
N LYS A 644 26.35 21.47 -25.05
CA LYS A 644 25.10 20.69 -24.99
C LYS A 644 25.16 19.75 -23.78
N GLN A 645 24.15 19.79 -22.91
CA GLN A 645 24.04 18.93 -21.72
C GLN A 645 24.03 17.44 -22.13
N PHE A 646 25.02 16.68 -21.64
CA PHE A 646 25.02 15.23 -21.65
C PHE A 646 24.98 14.70 -20.22
N SER A 647 24.05 13.77 -19.99
CA SER A 647 23.72 13.11 -18.74
C SER A 647 24.84 12.18 -18.25
N PHE A 648 25.07 12.17 -16.94
CA PHE A 648 26.00 11.28 -16.27
C PHE A 648 25.53 9.82 -16.40
N LYS A 649 26.17 9.02 -17.25
CA LYS A 649 26.12 7.55 -17.16
C LYS A 649 27.35 7.06 -16.40
N VAL A 650 27.16 6.73 -15.13
CA VAL A 650 28.09 5.92 -14.33
C VAL A 650 28.32 4.61 -15.07
N ARG A 651 29.57 4.33 -15.45
CA ARG A 651 29.97 3.10 -16.13
C ARG A 651 30.21 2.02 -15.07
N GLN A 652 29.38 0.98 -15.07
CA GLN A 652 29.56 -0.15 -14.15
C GLN A 652 30.81 -0.97 -14.52
N PRO A 653 31.53 -1.54 -13.53
CA PRO A 653 32.54 -2.55 -13.78
C PRO A 653 31.85 -3.88 -14.11
N SER A 654 31.95 -4.31 -15.36
CA SER A 654 31.42 -5.60 -15.82
C SER A 654 32.23 -6.76 -15.22
N GLY A 655 31.66 -7.45 -14.23
CA GLY A 655 32.08 -8.78 -13.83
C GLY A 655 31.64 -9.79 -14.89
N LYS A 656 32.59 -10.34 -15.64
CA LYS A 656 32.36 -11.48 -16.54
C LYS A 656 32.15 -12.73 -15.69
N PHE A 657 30.93 -13.26 -15.67
CA PHE A 657 30.72 -14.70 -15.50
C PHE A 657 30.41 -15.31 -16.86
N ASN A 658 31.30 -16.20 -17.29
CA ASN A 658 31.03 -17.15 -18.35
C ASN A 658 29.89 -18.07 -17.91
N ASN A 659 28.88 -18.24 -18.76
CA ASN A 659 28.32 -19.56 -19.00
C ASN A 659 27.85 -19.62 -20.45
N GLY A 660 28.27 -20.67 -21.13
CA GLY A 660 28.05 -20.86 -22.55
C GLY A 660 26.69 -21.46 -22.88
N ALA A 661 26.35 -21.22 -24.14
CA ALA A 661 25.75 -22.15 -25.09
C ALA A 661 24.22 -22.06 -25.31
N VAL A 662 23.93 -21.74 -26.58
CA VAL A 662 22.81 -22.15 -27.44
C VAL A 662 21.44 -21.51 -27.18
N ASP A 663 21.02 -20.58 -28.04
CA ASP A 663 20.22 -20.97 -29.20
C ASP A 663 20.15 -19.90 -30.30
N GLN A 664 20.15 -20.39 -31.53
CA GLN A 664 20.07 -19.65 -32.79
C GLN A 664 18.61 -19.24 -33.04
N TYR A 665 18.34 -18.07 -33.63
CA TYR A 665 17.40 -17.91 -34.76
C TYR A 665 17.56 -16.53 -35.41
N GLN A 666 17.66 -16.54 -36.74
CA GLN A 666 17.89 -15.40 -37.63
C GLN A 666 16.58 -14.76 -38.12
N THR A 667 16.55 -13.41 -38.11
CA THR A 667 15.95 -12.46 -39.13
C THR A 667 14.45 -12.48 -39.45
N PRO A 668 13.86 -11.44 -40.09
CA PRO A 668 14.44 -10.22 -40.71
C PRO A 668 13.76 -8.87 -40.33
N PRO A 669 14.29 -7.72 -40.80
CA PRO A 669 13.70 -6.40 -40.63
C PRO A 669 12.68 -6.09 -41.75
N THR A 670 11.65 -5.29 -41.44
CA THR A 670 10.74 -4.73 -42.44
C THR A 670 10.86 -3.21 -42.46
N VAL A 671 11.07 -2.71 -43.67
CA VAL A 671 11.05 -1.31 -44.08
C VAL A 671 9.61 -0.81 -44.16
N LYS A 672 9.33 0.34 -43.56
CA LYS A 672 8.71 1.50 -44.22
C LYS A 672 9.03 2.78 -43.45
#